data_AF-A0A9P3LZ53-F1
#
_entry.id   AF-A0A9P3LZ53-F1
#
_cell.length_a   1.000
_cell.length_b   1.000
_cell.length_c   1.000
_cell.angle_alpha   90.00
_cell.angle_beta   90.00
_cell.angle_gamma   90.00
#
_symmetry.space_group_name_H-M   'P 1'
#
loop_
_entity.id
_entity.type
_entity.pdbx_description
1 polymer ?
#
loop_
_entity_poly.entity_id
_entity_poly.type
_entity_poly.pdbx_seq_one_letter_code
_entity_poly.pdbx_strand_id
1 'polypeptide(L)'
;MTMPSPAFDLPERKNGAEKFESTPSTASKSPGSTTSQTLRHRKVSNGHSNGHSSHSSHSSHSSLNGILSGKKILDGDQNDNADSNSDSNSDRFEAMDEISRWRNTVGPYCPSYSVAFKALFLIRTLGATYSNISDCDEVFNFWEPMHYLQYGTGLETWEYSPLYAIRSWAYILAHTIAAEITRLAMSANRLQVFFIIRIILGAMSAHCEATLYRAVVDEVDPRIGRYLLMALVTSAGTWIASNAFLPSTFAMYTTMLFFSQMLQPPRQHSGKRTFWAIFWVGLGALLGWPFSAAVGLPFALEELLIHNRNQSKKKTVRFRDWRRMRFLRLVTYAIVVLALVLVPMVLIDRYYYKRLVVVPLNIVLYNVFGGDVGPDIFGTEPWWFYILNGLLNFNVLFLAALASFPVLLLTYFLVPGILPNSPTSTGPLKDPLLLFTLKLSPFYLWFAIFTAQPHKEERFLFVVYPLLCFNAAMTLFMAQKLIQKFLDNYVTRSKTAAIHKYSKGLVWVALFASAVISLSRILALYDHYSAPIDVYRKAFDLVQVPAMIAGGPSLDPMLQVESTTPEESLTTKVQKQGPVRVCVGKEWYRFPSHYFLPEGARLGLIKSHFDGLLPGEFYERDPSSQDGTHVEAGEEEIPVLKPSAAEGKHHRPMMRIDWRWSAERRPGTSFVPTQMNNQNKEVWDHYTPLDECQYLVDLDYSGRPSSSSSSDEESKISATTASSSAPKEVDLEPRYLQDKEHWEKLYCKKFLDTTVGAGKNRWVRAFWIPDKITVALTRGQAKIWGDYCLARRKSV
;
A
#
# COMPACT_ATOMS: atom_id res chain seq x y z
N MET A 1 15.68 -66.75 16.76
CA MET A 1 16.54 -67.96 16.63
C MET A 1 16.41 -68.49 15.21
N THR A 2 17.45 -69.18 14.73
CA THR A 2 17.45 -70.28 13.73
C THR A 2 16.68 -70.16 12.38
N MET A 3 17.47 -70.41 11.33
CA MET A 3 17.21 -71.04 10.01
C MET A 3 16.13 -72.17 9.96
N PRO A 4 15.68 -72.66 8.77
CA PRO A 4 16.37 -72.66 7.47
C PRO A 4 15.59 -72.35 6.16
N SER A 5 16.38 -72.30 5.07
CA SER A 5 16.11 -72.41 3.62
C SER A 5 15.52 -73.80 3.21
N PRO A 6 15.29 -74.16 1.92
CA PRO A 6 15.48 -73.46 0.62
C PRO A 6 14.12 -73.10 -0.04
N ALA A 7 13.89 -72.90 -1.35
CA ALA A 7 14.59 -73.03 -2.66
C ALA A 7 13.87 -72.06 -3.66
N PHE A 8 14.14 -71.83 -4.95
CA PHE A 8 15.17 -72.02 -6.02
C PHE A 8 14.55 -71.26 -7.26
N ASP A 9 15.12 -70.95 -8.43
CA ASP A 9 16.44 -71.01 -9.11
C ASP A 9 16.31 -70.10 -10.39
N LEU A 10 17.29 -69.73 -11.24
CA LEU A 10 18.76 -69.85 -11.38
C LEU A 10 19.28 -68.47 -11.93
N PRO A 11 20.61 -68.20 -12.06
CA PRO A 11 21.14 -66.84 -12.29
C PRO A 11 21.96 -66.66 -13.59
N GLU A 12 22.57 -65.49 -13.80
CA GLU A 12 24.05 -65.32 -13.73
C GLU A 12 24.47 -63.83 -13.72
N ARG A 13 25.79 -63.54 -13.62
CA ARG A 13 26.26 -62.31 -12.94
C ARG A 13 27.56 -61.69 -13.50
N LYS A 14 27.47 -60.42 -13.90
CA LYS A 14 28.51 -59.36 -13.92
C LYS A 14 29.73 -59.45 -14.88
N ASN A 15 29.86 -58.36 -15.64
CA ASN A 15 31.08 -57.58 -15.90
C ASN A 15 32.25 -58.24 -16.67
N GLY A 16 32.33 -57.92 -17.96
CA GLY A 16 33.56 -57.95 -18.79
C GLY A 16 33.73 -56.61 -19.52
N ALA A 17 34.92 -56.34 -20.06
CA ALA A 17 35.30 -55.04 -20.65
C ALA A 17 35.31 -55.05 -22.20
N GLU A 18 35.80 -53.94 -22.76
CA GLU A 18 36.07 -53.71 -24.19
C GLU A 18 36.87 -54.85 -24.87
N LYS A 19 36.58 -55.18 -26.14
CA LYS A 19 37.38 -54.70 -27.31
C LYS A 19 37.00 -55.35 -28.66
N PHE A 20 37.21 -54.54 -29.73
CA PHE A 20 37.66 -54.86 -31.10
C PHE A 20 37.23 -56.15 -31.83
N GLU A 21 36.65 -55.96 -33.03
CA GLU A 21 37.28 -56.12 -34.37
C GLU A 21 36.29 -55.59 -35.44
N SER A 22 36.63 -55.24 -36.69
CA SER A 22 37.89 -54.83 -37.34
C SER A 22 37.58 -53.99 -38.60
N THR A 23 38.59 -53.33 -39.19
CA THR A 23 38.51 -52.44 -40.40
C THR A 23 38.62 -53.23 -41.73
N PRO A 24 38.52 -52.66 -42.98
CA PRO A 24 38.61 -51.25 -43.40
C PRO A 24 37.74 -50.76 -44.61
N SER A 25 38.03 -49.53 -45.06
CA SER A 25 37.97 -49.03 -46.47
C SER A 25 36.62 -48.58 -47.09
N THR A 26 36.50 -47.49 -47.88
CA THR A 26 37.17 -46.14 -47.88
C THR A 26 36.44 -45.15 -48.81
N ALA A 27 36.60 -43.83 -48.54
CA ALA A 27 36.57 -42.71 -49.52
C ALA A 27 35.23 -42.31 -50.20
N SER A 28 35.06 -41.12 -50.81
CA SER A 28 35.57 -39.75 -50.49
C SER A 28 34.89 -38.66 -51.37
N LYS A 29 35.04 -37.38 -50.99
CA LYS A 29 34.90 -36.13 -51.78
C LYS A 29 33.50 -35.55 -52.10
N SER A 30 33.50 -34.22 -52.22
CA SER A 30 32.55 -33.30 -52.87
C SER A 30 33.01 -33.00 -54.32
N PRO A 31 32.49 -32.01 -55.09
CA PRO A 31 31.33 -31.12 -54.93
C PRO A 31 30.38 -31.19 -56.16
N GLY A 32 29.50 -30.19 -56.38
CA GLY A 32 28.82 -30.03 -57.68
C GLY A 32 27.74 -28.94 -57.74
N SER A 33 27.81 -28.08 -58.77
CA SER A 33 26.78 -27.10 -59.14
C SER A 33 26.45 -27.20 -60.64
N THR A 34 25.17 -27.06 -61.02
CA THR A 34 24.60 -26.61 -62.32
C THR A 34 23.07 -26.83 -62.24
N THR A 35 22.12 -26.04 -62.78
CA THR A 35 21.96 -25.15 -63.95
C THR A 35 21.13 -25.80 -65.07
N SER A 36 19.85 -25.41 -65.16
CA SER A 36 19.02 -25.21 -66.38
C SER A 36 17.65 -24.67 -65.94
N GLN A 37 17.19 -23.47 -66.31
CA GLN A 37 16.81 -22.94 -67.63
C GLN A 37 15.56 -23.57 -68.27
N THR A 38 14.44 -22.83 -68.26
CA THR A 38 13.39 -22.69 -69.30
C THR A 38 12.17 -21.91 -68.73
N LEU A 39 11.26 -21.31 -69.50
CA LEU A 39 11.45 -20.22 -70.48
C LEU A 39 10.08 -19.56 -70.81
N ARG A 40 9.97 -18.22 -70.71
CA ARG A 40 8.83 -17.37 -71.22
C ARG A 40 7.44 -17.61 -70.55
N HIS A 41 6.43 -16.71 -70.62
CA HIS A 41 6.33 -15.36 -71.20
C HIS A 41 5.34 -14.41 -70.46
N ARG A 42 5.78 -13.15 -70.22
CA ARG A 42 5.05 -11.86 -70.29
C ARG A 42 3.60 -11.64 -69.75
N LYS A 43 3.53 -10.59 -68.89
CA LYS A 43 2.63 -9.40 -68.88
C LYS A 43 1.30 -9.38 -68.08
N VAL A 44 1.27 -8.49 -67.06
CA VAL A 44 0.32 -7.35 -66.85
C VAL A 44 -1.18 -7.69 -66.74
N SER A 45 -1.91 -7.46 -65.65
CA SER A 45 -1.90 -6.26 -64.75
C SER A 45 -2.59 -6.49 -63.38
N ASN A 46 -2.31 -5.58 -62.43
CA ASN A 46 -3.15 -5.12 -61.31
C ASN A 46 -4.06 -6.10 -60.54
N GLY A 47 -3.46 -6.85 -59.61
CA GLY A 47 -3.56 -6.51 -58.18
C GLY A 47 -4.86 -6.81 -57.40
N HIS A 48 -4.78 -7.81 -56.51
CA HIS A 48 -5.37 -7.79 -55.16
C HIS A 48 -4.74 -8.84 -54.22
N SER A 49 -4.89 -8.62 -52.90
CA SER A 49 -4.73 -9.57 -51.78
C SER A 49 -3.33 -9.99 -51.30
N ASN A 50 -3.22 -10.08 -49.96
CA ASN A 50 -2.31 -10.90 -49.12
C ASN A 50 -0.78 -10.64 -49.18
N GLY A 51 0.00 -10.88 -48.12
CA GLY A 51 -0.34 -11.29 -46.75
C GLY A 51 0.90 -11.71 -45.92
N HIS A 52 0.71 -11.99 -44.62
CA HIS A 52 1.73 -12.44 -43.63
C HIS A 52 2.78 -11.36 -43.25
N SER A 53 3.47 -11.43 -42.09
CA SER A 53 3.67 -12.53 -41.12
C SER A 53 3.51 -12.05 -39.66
N SER A 54 2.54 -12.57 -38.89
CA SER A 54 2.67 -13.70 -37.94
C SER A 54 3.25 -13.37 -36.54
N HIS A 55 2.42 -13.51 -35.50
CA HIS A 55 2.71 -14.42 -34.39
C HIS A 55 1.40 -14.82 -33.68
N SER A 56 1.39 -16.02 -33.08
CA SER A 56 0.18 -16.73 -32.67
C SER A 56 -0.23 -16.48 -31.22
N SER A 57 -1.55 -16.31 -31.00
CA SER A 57 -2.17 -16.45 -29.67
C SER A 57 -3.46 -17.27 -29.80
N HIS A 58 -3.58 -18.33 -29.00
CA HIS A 58 -4.77 -19.18 -28.99
C HIS A 58 -5.86 -18.57 -28.11
N SER A 59 -6.90 -18.00 -28.74
CA SER A 59 -8.16 -17.66 -28.10
C SER A 59 -9.26 -18.63 -28.56
N SER A 60 -9.76 -19.46 -27.65
CA SER A 60 -10.91 -20.32 -27.93
C SER A 60 -12.21 -19.49 -27.90
N HIS A 61 -12.71 -19.14 -29.09
CA HIS A 61 -13.94 -18.38 -29.26
C HIS A 61 -15.19 -19.12 -28.74
N SER A 62 -16.16 -18.35 -28.26
CA SER A 62 -17.48 -18.83 -27.88
C SER A 62 -18.35 -19.14 -29.11
N SER A 63 -19.15 -20.21 -29.04
CA SER A 63 -20.17 -20.52 -30.03
C SER A 63 -21.35 -19.54 -29.91
N LEU A 64 -21.33 -18.48 -30.71
CA LEU A 64 -22.39 -17.44 -30.72
C LEU A 64 -22.72 -16.96 -32.15
N ASN A 65 -22.87 -17.92 -33.06
CA ASN A 65 -23.50 -17.75 -34.38
C ASN A 65 -24.42 -18.95 -34.61
N GLY A 66 -25.72 -18.73 -34.81
CA GLY A 66 -26.70 -19.81 -34.99
C GLY A 66 -28.17 -19.45 -34.74
N ILE A 67 -28.47 -18.36 -34.02
CA ILE A 67 -29.85 -17.91 -33.75
C ILE A 67 -30.02 -16.44 -34.18
N LEU A 68 -29.73 -16.14 -35.45
CA LEU A 68 -29.98 -14.82 -36.05
C LEU A 68 -30.05 -14.85 -37.59
N SER A 69 -30.64 -15.91 -38.16
CA SER A 69 -31.04 -15.96 -39.58
C SER A 69 -32.32 -16.77 -39.69
N GLY A 70 -33.40 -16.15 -40.17
CA GLY A 70 -34.74 -16.77 -40.14
C GLY A 70 -35.91 -15.78 -40.05
N LYS A 71 -35.84 -14.62 -40.71
CA LYS A 71 -37.01 -13.73 -40.84
C LYS A 71 -37.01 -12.95 -42.16
N LYS A 72 -37.39 -13.63 -43.24
CA LYS A 72 -38.05 -12.99 -44.38
C LYS A 72 -39.57 -13.03 -44.15
N ILE A 73 -40.24 -11.99 -44.62
CA ILE A 73 -41.70 -11.85 -44.69
C ILE A 73 -41.99 -11.45 -46.15
N LEU A 74 -43.20 -11.74 -46.63
CA LEU A 74 -43.64 -11.71 -48.03
C LEU A 74 -43.13 -12.92 -48.84
N ASP A 75 -43.91 -13.54 -49.71
CA ASP A 75 -45.31 -13.27 -50.11
C ASP A 75 -46.29 -14.32 -49.57
N GLY A 76 -47.60 -14.12 -49.76
CA GLY A 76 -48.66 -14.96 -49.20
C GLY A 76 -49.47 -15.73 -50.23
N ASP A 77 -50.37 -16.59 -49.75
CA ASP A 77 -51.49 -17.16 -50.50
C ASP A 77 -52.68 -17.38 -49.54
N GLN A 78 -53.89 -17.59 -50.08
CA GLN A 78 -55.12 -17.75 -49.30
C GLN A 78 -55.36 -19.23 -48.93
N ASN A 79 -55.82 -19.50 -47.69
CA ASN A 79 -57.04 -20.27 -47.43
C ASN A 79 -57.31 -20.48 -45.92
N ASP A 80 -58.60 -20.61 -45.62
CA ASP A 80 -59.30 -21.09 -44.42
C ASP A 80 -58.46 -21.95 -43.44
N ASN A 81 -58.47 -21.69 -42.13
CA ASN A 81 -59.63 -21.88 -41.27
C ASN A 81 -59.52 -21.11 -39.94
N ALA A 82 -60.63 -21.01 -39.19
CA ALA A 82 -60.67 -20.43 -37.85
C ALA A 82 -60.62 -21.51 -36.77
N ASP A 83 -59.56 -21.50 -35.92
CA ASP A 83 -59.59 -21.85 -34.49
C ASP A 83 -58.16 -21.81 -33.89
N SER A 84 -57.79 -20.73 -33.18
CA SER A 84 -56.47 -20.61 -32.51
C SER A 84 -56.38 -19.53 -31.40
N ASN A 85 -57.51 -19.11 -30.81
CA ASN A 85 -57.51 -18.07 -29.76
C ASN A 85 -57.04 -18.55 -28.35
N SER A 86 -56.68 -19.83 -28.21
CA SER A 86 -56.06 -20.41 -27.01
C SER A 86 -54.54 -20.20 -26.97
N ASP A 87 -53.88 -20.41 -28.11
CA ASP A 87 -52.45 -20.75 -28.14
C ASP A 87 -51.55 -19.51 -28.07
N SER A 88 -52.06 -18.36 -28.50
CA SER A 88 -51.32 -17.08 -28.38
C SER A 88 -51.01 -16.67 -26.93
N ASN A 89 -51.65 -17.31 -25.94
CA ASN A 89 -51.31 -17.14 -24.53
C ASN A 89 -50.31 -18.19 -24.02
N SER A 90 -50.33 -19.44 -24.51
CA SER A 90 -49.31 -20.44 -24.15
C SER A 90 -47.95 -20.07 -24.72
N ASP A 91 -47.87 -19.74 -26.00
CA ASP A 91 -46.62 -19.38 -26.69
C ASP A 91 -45.97 -18.16 -26.04
N ARG A 92 -46.79 -17.21 -25.61
CA ARG A 92 -46.36 -16.00 -24.90
C ARG A 92 -45.92 -16.29 -23.47
N PHE A 93 -46.49 -17.29 -22.81
CA PHE A 93 -46.03 -17.78 -21.51
C PHE A 93 -44.71 -18.54 -21.63
N GLU A 94 -44.58 -19.43 -22.64
CA GLU A 94 -43.34 -20.17 -22.90
C GLU A 94 -42.21 -19.22 -23.32
N ALA A 95 -42.45 -18.25 -24.19
CA ALA A 95 -41.46 -17.23 -24.54
C ALA A 95 -41.07 -16.38 -23.32
N MET A 96 -42.01 -16.04 -22.43
CA MET A 96 -41.69 -15.31 -21.20
C MET A 96 -40.94 -16.17 -20.17
N ASP A 97 -41.24 -17.46 -20.06
CA ASP A 97 -40.50 -18.39 -19.20
C ASP A 97 -39.14 -18.77 -19.79
N GLU A 98 -38.99 -18.81 -21.10
CA GLU A 98 -37.71 -19.00 -21.78
C GLU A 98 -36.83 -17.75 -21.67
N ILE A 99 -37.38 -16.55 -21.82
CA ILE A 99 -36.70 -15.29 -21.49
C ILE A 99 -36.35 -15.26 -19.98
N SER A 100 -37.20 -15.79 -19.11
CA SER A 100 -36.91 -15.94 -17.67
C SER A 100 -35.75 -16.91 -17.43
N ARG A 101 -35.76 -18.11 -18.04
CA ARG A 101 -34.69 -19.10 -18.01
C ARG A 101 -33.37 -18.51 -18.53
N TRP A 102 -33.38 -17.89 -19.71
CA TRP A 102 -32.22 -17.21 -20.30
C TRP A 102 -31.68 -16.10 -19.39
N ARG A 103 -32.57 -15.29 -18.78
CA ARG A 103 -32.20 -14.23 -17.83
C ARG A 103 -31.75 -14.76 -16.46
N ASN A 104 -31.96 -16.03 -16.18
CA ASN A 104 -31.45 -16.73 -14.99
C ASN A 104 -30.14 -17.50 -15.28
N THR A 105 -29.88 -17.91 -16.54
CA THR A 105 -28.59 -18.50 -16.96
C THR A 105 -27.54 -17.45 -17.31
N VAL A 106 -27.94 -16.30 -17.86
CA VAL A 106 -27.05 -15.14 -18.05
C VAL A 106 -26.83 -14.44 -16.70
N GLY A 107 -25.64 -14.65 -16.13
CA GLY A 107 -25.21 -13.99 -14.90
C GLY A 107 -25.20 -12.45 -15.00
N PRO A 108 -25.27 -11.74 -13.87
CA PRO A 108 -25.30 -10.27 -13.89
C PRO A 108 -24.00 -9.71 -14.46
N TYR A 109 -24.09 -8.67 -15.30
CA TYR A 109 -22.91 -7.98 -15.83
C TYR A 109 -21.98 -7.54 -14.70
N CYS A 110 -20.71 -7.94 -14.80
CA CYS A 110 -19.62 -7.53 -13.92
C CYS A 110 -18.53 -6.86 -14.75
N PRO A 111 -18.01 -5.68 -14.36
CA PRO A 111 -16.88 -5.04 -15.02
C PRO A 111 -15.71 -6.00 -15.27
N SER A 112 -15.08 -5.90 -16.43
CA SER A 112 -13.88 -6.69 -16.73
C SER A 112 -12.72 -6.28 -15.81
N TYR A 113 -11.65 -7.09 -15.76
CA TYR A 113 -10.47 -6.75 -14.96
C TYR A 113 -9.90 -5.37 -15.36
N SER A 114 -9.80 -5.10 -16.67
CA SER A 114 -9.30 -3.81 -17.17
C SER A 114 -10.23 -2.64 -16.82
N VAL A 115 -11.55 -2.83 -16.84
CA VAL A 115 -12.52 -1.78 -16.46
C VAL A 115 -12.45 -1.51 -14.95
N ALA A 116 -12.42 -2.55 -14.12
CA ALA A 116 -12.29 -2.42 -12.67
C ALA A 116 -10.95 -1.75 -12.29
N PHE A 117 -9.84 -2.20 -12.88
CA PHE A 117 -8.52 -1.59 -12.68
C PHE A 117 -8.51 -0.11 -13.07
N LYS A 118 -9.03 0.27 -14.26
CA LYS A 118 -9.08 1.68 -14.70
C LYS A 118 -9.93 2.55 -13.78
N ALA A 119 -11.08 2.05 -13.32
CA ALA A 119 -11.95 2.77 -12.41
C ALA A 119 -11.30 2.98 -11.03
N LEU A 120 -10.68 1.94 -10.46
CA LEU A 120 -9.95 2.03 -9.20
C LEU A 120 -8.73 2.96 -9.34
N PHE A 121 -7.90 2.76 -10.37
CA PHE A 121 -6.70 3.54 -10.62
C PHE A 121 -7.00 5.04 -10.73
N LEU A 122 -8.04 5.44 -11.47
CA LEU A 122 -8.47 6.84 -11.55
C LEU A 122 -8.74 7.45 -10.15
N ILE A 123 -9.46 6.74 -9.28
CA ILE A 123 -9.72 7.19 -7.91
C ILE A 123 -8.44 7.24 -7.08
N ARG A 124 -7.49 6.30 -7.29
CA ARG A 124 -6.23 6.28 -6.52
C ARG A 124 -5.22 7.32 -7.00
N THR A 125 -5.18 7.64 -8.29
CA THR A 125 -4.48 8.83 -8.82
C THR A 125 -5.03 10.12 -8.21
N LEU A 126 -6.36 10.27 -8.08
CA LEU A 126 -6.95 11.40 -7.36
C LEU A 126 -6.55 11.40 -5.88
N GLY A 127 -6.55 10.24 -5.22
CA GLY A 127 -6.07 10.09 -3.84
C GLY A 127 -4.59 10.47 -3.65
N ALA A 128 -3.73 10.13 -4.62
CA ALA A 128 -2.31 10.49 -4.59
C ALA A 128 -2.08 12.01 -4.58
N THR A 129 -2.93 12.78 -5.27
CA THR A 129 -2.86 14.25 -5.35
C THR A 129 -3.62 14.95 -4.22
N TYR A 130 -4.77 14.42 -3.78
CA TYR A 130 -5.72 15.12 -2.90
C TYR A 130 -5.90 14.50 -1.51
N SER A 131 -5.35 13.31 -1.24
CA SER A 131 -5.29 12.80 0.14
C SER A 131 -4.11 13.42 0.88
N ASN A 132 -4.40 14.00 2.03
CA ASN A 132 -3.40 14.44 3.00
C ASN A 132 -2.54 13.27 3.48
N ILE A 133 -1.40 13.59 4.10
CA ILE A 133 -0.71 12.66 5.01
C ILE A 133 -1.38 12.78 6.38
N SER A 134 -1.65 11.65 7.04
CA SER A 134 -2.33 11.58 8.34
C SER A 134 -1.48 10.97 9.46
N ASP A 135 -0.27 10.52 9.13
CA ASP A 135 0.65 9.79 10.00
C ASP A 135 2.05 10.39 9.80
N CYS A 136 2.69 10.84 10.88
CA CYS A 136 4.03 11.44 10.82
C CYS A 136 5.13 10.43 10.49
N ASP A 137 4.92 9.13 10.79
CA ASP A 137 5.84 8.07 10.37
C ASP A 137 5.89 7.90 8.85
N GLU A 138 4.79 8.17 8.12
CA GLU A 138 4.82 8.15 6.65
C GLU A 138 5.95 9.06 6.14
N VAL A 139 6.14 10.21 6.83
CA VAL A 139 7.16 11.21 6.53
C VAL A 139 8.51 10.77 7.07
N PHE A 140 8.69 10.79 8.40
CA PHE A 140 10.01 10.69 9.03
C PHE A 140 10.60 9.27 8.98
N ASN A 141 9.78 8.25 8.78
CA ASN A 141 10.23 6.86 8.67
C ASN A 141 10.20 6.28 7.25
N PHE A 142 9.64 6.97 6.24
CA PHE A 142 9.63 6.47 4.86
C PHE A 142 9.98 7.52 3.79
N TRP A 143 9.29 8.67 3.73
CA TRP A 143 9.64 9.72 2.76
C TRP A 143 11.04 10.31 3.01
N GLU A 144 11.39 10.60 4.26
CA GLU A 144 12.68 11.21 4.62
C GLU A 144 13.89 10.28 4.41
N PRO A 145 13.89 9.00 4.85
CA PRO A 145 14.91 8.03 4.47
C PRO A 145 15.05 7.81 2.96
N MET A 146 13.94 7.88 2.19
CA MET A 146 14.01 7.82 0.73
C MET A 146 14.64 9.08 0.13
N HIS A 147 14.31 10.27 0.67
CA HIS A 147 14.93 11.54 0.26
C HIS A 147 16.44 11.52 0.57
N TYR A 148 16.84 10.96 1.72
CA TYR A 148 18.25 10.77 2.06
C TYR A 148 18.97 9.83 1.07
N LEU A 149 18.40 8.67 0.68
CA LEU A 149 19.02 7.84 -0.35
C LEU A 149 19.13 8.56 -1.70
N GLN A 150 18.07 9.25 -2.17
CA GLN A 150 18.09 9.95 -3.47
C GLN A 150 19.02 11.19 -3.51
N TYR A 151 18.98 12.05 -2.48
CA TYR A 151 19.60 13.38 -2.50
C TYR A 151 20.73 13.56 -1.49
N GLY A 152 20.89 12.64 -0.53
CA GLY A 152 21.95 12.69 0.49
C GLY A 152 21.67 13.65 1.64
N THR A 153 20.42 14.11 1.78
CA THR A 153 19.94 15.05 2.80
C THR A 153 18.57 14.57 3.27
N GLY A 154 18.20 14.79 4.54
CA GLY A 154 16.89 14.39 5.08
C GLY A 154 16.94 14.06 6.56
N LEU A 155 15.79 13.74 7.14
CA LEU A 155 15.64 13.46 8.57
C LEU A 155 15.62 11.97 8.90
N GLU A 156 16.16 11.60 10.07
CA GLU A 156 16.15 10.25 10.62
C GLU A 156 15.47 10.16 11.99
N THR A 157 14.98 8.96 12.30
CA THR A 157 14.47 8.58 13.61
C THR A 157 15.43 7.60 14.27
N TRP A 158 15.33 7.43 15.59
CA TRP A 158 16.10 6.42 16.32
C TRP A 158 15.92 5.00 15.76
N GLU A 159 14.82 4.72 15.08
CA GLU A 159 14.49 3.41 14.49
C GLU A 159 15.42 3.01 13.33
N TYR A 160 16.03 4.01 12.68
CA TYR A 160 17.04 3.86 11.63
C TYR A 160 18.48 3.82 12.17
N SER A 161 18.71 4.05 13.47
CA SER A 161 20.04 3.90 14.06
C SER A 161 20.48 2.42 14.05
N PRO A 162 21.72 2.08 13.62
CA PRO A 162 22.27 0.72 13.62
C PRO A 162 22.33 0.05 15.00
N LEU A 163 22.15 0.81 16.07
CA LEU A 163 21.99 0.31 17.44
C LEU A 163 20.73 -0.56 17.56
N TYR A 164 19.61 -0.07 17.02
CA TYR A 164 18.27 -0.68 17.13
C TYR A 164 17.84 -1.41 15.85
N ALA A 165 18.04 -0.78 14.68
CA ALA A 165 17.73 -1.30 13.35
C ALA A 165 16.34 -1.97 13.26
N ILE A 166 15.28 -1.21 13.53
CA ILE A 166 13.89 -1.69 13.44
C ILE A 166 13.13 -1.21 12.18
N ARG A 167 13.80 -0.47 11.29
CA ARG A 167 13.33 -0.24 9.91
C ARG A 167 14.30 -0.88 8.91
N SER A 168 13.81 -1.23 7.73
CA SER A 168 14.59 -1.97 6.73
C SER A 168 14.95 -1.07 5.57
N TRP A 169 16.26 -0.92 5.31
CA TRP A 169 16.76 -0.24 4.12
C TRP A 169 16.37 -0.98 2.84
N ALA A 170 16.12 -2.29 2.89
CA ALA A 170 15.55 -3.04 1.77
C ALA A 170 14.15 -2.54 1.35
N TYR A 171 13.30 -2.12 2.30
CA TYR A 171 11.99 -1.54 1.99
C TYR A 171 12.12 -0.16 1.33
N ILE A 172 12.99 0.70 1.87
CA ILE A 172 13.26 2.04 1.31
C ILE A 172 13.90 1.94 -0.08
N LEU A 173 14.93 1.10 -0.25
CA LEU A 173 15.63 0.92 -1.53
C LEU A 173 14.67 0.53 -2.67
N ALA A 174 13.71 -0.36 -2.42
CA ALA A 174 12.75 -0.78 -3.44
C ALA A 174 11.92 0.40 -4.00
N HIS A 175 11.54 1.34 -3.13
CA HIS A 175 10.80 2.55 -3.53
C HIS A 175 11.73 3.62 -4.12
N THR A 176 12.95 3.75 -3.57
CA THR A 176 14.00 4.63 -4.11
C THR A 176 14.33 4.28 -5.57
N ILE A 177 14.40 2.98 -5.90
CA ILE A 177 14.61 2.48 -7.27
C ILE A 177 13.49 2.96 -8.21
N ALA A 178 12.22 2.87 -7.80
CA ALA A 178 11.11 3.41 -8.57
C ALA A 178 11.20 4.93 -8.73
N ALA A 179 11.68 5.63 -7.69
CA ALA A 179 11.81 7.09 -7.67
C ALA A 179 12.91 7.61 -8.62
N GLU A 180 14.10 6.99 -8.65
CA GLU A 180 15.15 7.38 -9.61
C GLU A 180 14.81 6.99 -11.05
N ILE A 181 14.22 5.81 -11.30
CA ILE A 181 13.76 5.43 -12.64
C ILE A 181 12.76 6.48 -13.15
N THR A 182 11.83 6.91 -12.30
CA THR A 182 10.88 7.99 -12.60
C THR A 182 11.58 9.33 -12.86
N ARG A 183 12.48 9.74 -11.95
CA ARG A 183 13.22 11.02 -12.03
C ARG A 183 14.02 11.12 -13.33
N LEU A 184 14.67 10.03 -13.74
CA LEU A 184 15.45 9.95 -14.98
C LEU A 184 14.55 9.88 -16.21
N ALA A 185 13.51 9.04 -16.22
CA ALA A 185 12.64 8.85 -17.39
C ALA A 185 11.71 10.03 -17.70
N MET A 186 11.40 10.87 -16.71
CA MET A 186 10.49 12.01 -16.84
C MET A 186 11.15 13.38 -16.60
N SER A 187 12.47 13.41 -16.36
CA SER A 187 13.21 14.61 -15.93
C SER A 187 12.57 15.34 -14.74
N ALA A 188 11.95 14.58 -13.83
CA ALA A 188 11.07 15.11 -12.80
C ALA A 188 11.82 15.83 -11.67
N ASN A 189 11.27 16.94 -11.18
CA ASN A 189 11.77 17.63 -9.99
C ASN A 189 11.36 16.91 -8.68
N ARG A 190 11.91 17.33 -7.53
CA ARG A 190 11.67 16.69 -6.23
C ARG A 190 10.17 16.56 -5.91
N LEU A 191 9.43 17.67 -6.03
CA LEU A 191 7.99 17.72 -5.77
C LEU A 191 7.19 16.78 -6.69
N GLN A 192 7.58 16.67 -7.96
CA GLN A 192 6.97 15.75 -8.93
C GLN A 192 7.26 14.28 -8.58
N VAL A 193 8.50 13.94 -8.19
CA VAL A 193 8.87 12.57 -7.78
C VAL A 193 7.99 12.09 -6.63
N PHE A 194 7.74 12.93 -5.62
CA PHE A 194 6.82 12.61 -4.51
C PHE A 194 5.41 12.22 -5.00
N PHE A 195 4.80 13.04 -5.86
CA PHE A 195 3.45 12.75 -6.37
C PHE A 195 3.42 11.55 -7.32
N ILE A 196 4.45 11.33 -8.14
CA ILE A 196 4.50 10.16 -9.03
C ILE A 196 4.68 8.86 -8.22
N ILE A 197 5.45 8.87 -7.12
CA ILE A 197 5.54 7.70 -6.23
C ILE A 197 4.19 7.40 -5.56
N ARG A 198 3.43 8.41 -5.12
CA ARG A 198 2.05 8.21 -4.64
C ARG A 198 1.13 7.63 -5.74
N ILE A 199 1.30 8.04 -7.00
CA ILE A 199 0.55 7.46 -8.14
C ILE A 199 0.96 6.01 -8.42
N ILE A 200 2.24 5.65 -8.27
CA ILE A 200 2.74 4.27 -8.37
C ILE A 200 2.15 3.39 -7.27
N LEU A 201 2.13 3.88 -6.01
CA LEU A 201 1.46 3.20 -4.89
C LEU A 201 -0.04 3.01 -5.19
N GLY A 202 -0.73 4.04 -5.68
CA GLY A 202 -2.13 3.95 -6.11
C GLY A 202 -2.38 2.96 -7.27
N ALA A 203 -1.44 2.83 -8.20
CA ALA A 203 -1.48 1.82 -9.27
C ALA A 203 -1.32 0.39 -8.72
N MET A 204 -0.39 0.18 -7.78
CA MET A 204 -0.21 -1.11 -7.08
C MET A 204 -1.46 -1.46 -6.26
N SER A 205 -2.03 -0.49 -5.55
CA SER A 205 -3.30 -0.62 -4.82
C SER A 205 -4.43 -1.08 -5.75
N ALA A 206 -4.67 -0.35 -6.84
CA ALA A 206 -5.71 -0.67 -7.83
C ALA A 206 -5.50 -2.02 -8.52
N HIS A 207 -4.25 -2.44 -8.76
CA HIS A 207 -3.93 -3.77 -9.29
C HIS A 207 -4.33 -4.89 -8.32
N CYS A 208 -3.98 -4.74 -7.04
CA CYS A 208 -4.30 -5.72 -5.99
C CYS A 208 -5.82 -5.81 -5.75
N GLU A 209 -6.51 -4.67 -5.74
CA GLU A 209 -7.96 -4.58 -5.59
C GLU A 209 -8.72 -5.16 -6.78
N ALA A 210 -8.32 -4.85 -8.02
CA ALA A 210 -8.93 -5.45 -9.21
C ALA A 210 -8.75 -6.97 -9.25
N THR A 211 -7.64 -7.47 -8.68
CA THR A 211 -7.34 -8.91 -8.55
C THR A 211 -8.22 -9.56 -7.48
N LEU A 212 -8.35 -8.93 -6.30
CA LEU A 212 -9.27 -9.37 -5.25
C LEU A 212 -10.74 -9.36 -5.71
N TYR A 213 -11.18 -8.27 -6.34
CA TYR A 213 -12.51 -8.15 -6.96
C TYR A 213 -12.78 -9.32 -7.90
N ARG A 214 -11.83 -9.67 -8.79
CA ARG A 214 -11.99 -10.79 -9.71
C ARG A 214 -12.07 -12.14 -9.00
N ALA A 215 -11.19 -12.40 -8.04
CA ALA A 215 -11.27 -13.62 -7.24
C ALA A 215 -12.63 -13.77 -6.54
N VAL A 216 -13.28 -12.67 -6.10
CA VAL A 216 -14.63 -12.72 -5.51
C VAL A 216 -15.73 -12.96 -6.56
N VAL A 217 -15.62 -12.37 -7.76
CA VAL A 217 -16.57 -12.65 -8.87
C VAL A 217 -16.51 -14.11 -9.32
N ASP A 218 -15.30 -14.67 -9.41
CA ASP A 218 -15.03 -15.95 -10.07
C ASP A 218 -15.10 -17.13 -9.06
N GLU A 219 -14.65 -16.96 -7.80
CA GLU A 219 -14.61 -18.02 -6.78
C GLU A 219 -15.72 -17.93 -5.70
N VAL A 220 -16.48 -16.82 -5.61
CA VAL A 220 -17.54 -16.64 -4.61
C VAL A 220 -18.92 -16.38 -5.23
N ASP A 221 -19.17 -15.17 -5.73
CA ASP A 221 -20.41 -14.78 -6.41
C ASP A 221 -20.23 -13.46 -7.17
N PRO A 222 -20.65 -13.36 -8.45
CA PRO A 222 -20.59 -12.13 -9.23
C PRO A 222 -21.28 -10.92 -8.58
N ARG A 223 -22.35 -11.14 -7.79
CA ARG A 223 -23.10 -10.09 -7.08
C ARG A 223 -22.31 -9.55 -5.90
N ILE A 224 -21.69 -10.43 -5.12
CA ILE A 224 -20.80 -10.04 -4.00
C ILE A 224 -19.58 -9.30 -4.54
N GLY A 225 -19.01 -9.75 -5.68
CA GLY A 225 -17.93 -9.03 -6.37
C GLY A 225 -18.31 -7.60 -6.77
N ARG A 226 -19.53 -7.38 -7.28
CA ARG A 226 -20.05 -6.02 -7.57
C ARG A 226 -20.22 -5.15 -6.32
N TYR A 227 -20.72 -5.72 -5.23
CA TYR A 227 -20.87 -5.00 -3.96
C TYR A 227 -19.50 -4.62 -3.38
N LEU A 228 -18.52 -5.54 -3.46
CA LEU A 228 -17.13 -5.29 -3.06
C LEU A 228 -16.46 -4.21 -3.92
N LEU A 229 -16.61 -4.25 -5.26
CA LEU A 229 -16.03 -3.23 -6.13
C LEU A 229 -16.56 -1.83 -5.80
N MET A 230 -17.87 -1.70 -5.55
CA MET A 230 -18.46 -0.43 -5.12
C MET A 230 -17.87 0.05 -3.78
N ALA A 231 -17.73 -0.85 -2.80
CA ALA A 231 -17.13 -0.53 -1.50
C ALA A 231 -15.66 -0.09 -1.62
N LEU A 232 -14.83 -0.79 -2.42
CA LEU A 232 -13.43 -0.42 -2.65
C LEU A 232 -13.29 0.92 -3.40
N VAL A 233 -14.16 1.19 -4.38
CA VAL A 233 -14.13 2.45 -5.15
C VAL A 233 -14.49 3.66 -4.27
N THR A 234 -15.39 3.51 -3.30
CA THR A 234 -16.03 4.68 -2.63
C THR A 234 -15.73 4.86 -1.14
N SER A 235 -15.12 3.90 -0.45
CA SER A 235 -14.86 4.03 1.00
C SER A 235 -13.75 5.02 1.33
N ALA A 236 -13.92 5.78 2.42
CA ALA A 236 -12.95 6.77 2.86
C ALA A 236 -11.68 6.12 3.43
N GLY A 237 -11.80 4.96 4.09
CA GLY A 237 -10.63 4.22 4.58
C GLY A 237 -9.73 3.70 3.46
N THR A 238 -10.30 3.21 2.35
CA THR A 238 -9.50 2.80 1.19
C THR A 238 -8.88 3.99 0.48
N TRP A 239 -9.56 5.14 0.38
CA TRP A 239 -8.98 6.39 -0.14
C TRP A 239 -7.70 6.77 0.63
N ILE A 240 -7.76 6.82 1.97
CA ILE A 240 -6.63 7.17 2.84
C ILE A 240 -5.49 6.14 2.70
N ALA A 241 -5.78 4.85 2.93
CA ALA A 241 -4.75 3.81 2.99
C ALA A 241 -4.02 3.58 1.65
N SER A 242 -4.70 3.81 0.52
CA SER A 242 -4.23 3.39 -0.82
C SER A 242 -3.02 4.10 -1.42
N ASN A 243 -2.59 5.23 -0.86
CA ASN A 243 -1.46 6.01 -1.36
C ASN A 243 -0.44 6.37 -0.27
N ALA A 244 -0.69 5.96 0.98
CA ALA A 244 0.22 6.18 2.10
C ALA A 244 1.47 5.33 1.94
N PHE A 245 2.66 5.92 2.04
CA PHE A 245 3.94 5.21 1.97
C PHE A 245 4.27 4.48 3.28
N LEU A 246 3.40 3.55 3.69
CA LEU A 246 3.50 2.82 4.96
C LEU A 246 3.62 1.29 4.77
N PRO A 247 4.41 0.58 5.59
CA PRO A 247 4.51 -0.88 5.52
C PRO A 247 3.19 -1.61 5.81
N SER A 248 2.26 -0.99 6.56
CA SER A 248 0.89 -1.52 6.73
C SER A 248 0.05 -1.41 5.45
N THR A 249 0.29 -0.40 4.61
CA THR A 249 -0.29 -0.29 3.26
C THR A 249 0.33 -1.31 2.30
N PHE A 250 1.64 -1.55 2.37
CA PHE A 250 2.26 -2.65 1.62
C PHE A 250 1.72 -4.02 2.05
N ALA A 251 1.56 -4.24 3.36
CA ALA A 251 0.91 -5.43 3.90
C ALA A 251 -0.57 -5.55 3.49
N MET A 252 -1.31 -4.44 3.34
CA MET A 252 -2.66 -4.44 2.76
C MET A 252 -2.65 -4.93 1.30
N TYR A 253 -1.70 -4.47 0.47
CA TYR A 253 -1.57 -4.92 -0.92
C TYR A 253 -1.33 -6.43 -1.00
N THR A 254 -0.35 -6.94 -0.25
CA THR A 254 -0.05 -8.36 -0.23
C THR A 254 -1.16 -9.18 0.42
N THR A 255 -1.89 -8.63 1.40
CA THR A 255 -3.09 -9.26 1.98
C THR A 255 -4.19 -9.46 0.95
N MET A 256 -4.44 -8.49 0.05
CA MET A 256 -5.40 -8.67 -1.04
C MET A 256 -4.96 -9.76 -2.04
N LEU A 257 -3.67 -9.80 -2.39
CA LEU A 257 -3.12 -10.83 -3.27
C LEU A 257 -3.15 -12.22 -2.62
N PHE A 258 -2.80 -12.33 -1.34
CA PHE A 258 -2.99 -13.54 -0.53
C PHE A 258 -4.46 -13.98 -0.53
N PHE A 259 -5.38 -13.07 -0.20
CA PHE A 259 -6.80 -13.41 -0.07
C PHE A 259 -7.40 -13.84 -1.41
N SER A 260 -6.92 -13.31 -2.54
CA SER A 260 -7.28 -13.81 -3.88
C SER A 260 -6.89 -15.29 -4.12
N GLN A 261 -5.83 -15.79 -3.46
CA GLN A 261 -5.44 -17.20 -3.49
C GLN A 261 -6.16 -18.02 -2.42
N MET A 262 -6.48 -17.41 -1.28
CA MET A 262 -7.31 -18.01 -0.24
C MET A 262 -8.72 -18.29 -0.75
N LEU A 263 -9.35 -17.38 -1.49
CA LEU A 263 -10.72 -17.54 -2.00
C LEU A 263 -10.90 -18.79 -2.88
N GLN A 264 -9.93 -19.11 -3.73
CA GLN A 264 -9.91 -20.35 -4.53
C GLN A 264 -10.08 -21.60 -3.66
N PRO A 265 -10.79 -22.66 -4.10
CA PRO A 265 -10.99 -23.87 -3.31
C PRO A 265 -9.69 -24.69 -3.16
N PRO A 266 -9.44 -25.34 -2.00
CA PRO A 266 -8.26 -26.16 -1.77
C PRO A 266 -8.09 -27.29 -2.81
N ARG A 267 -6.90 -27.41 -3.41
CA ARG A 267 -6.57 -28.40 -4.46
C ARG A 267 -5.56 -29.43 -3.95
N GLN A 268 -5.91 -30.72 -4.01
CA GLN A 268 -5.07 -31.79 -3.46
C GLN A 268 -3.72 -31.93 -4.19
N HIS A 269 -3.72 -31.96 -5.53
CA HIS A 269 -2.51 -32.28 -6.31
C HIS A 269 -1.66 -31.06 -6.74
N SER A 270 -2.23 -29.85 -6.78
CA SER A 270 -1.47 -28.65 -7.18
C SER A 270 -1.06 -27.83 -5.97
N GLY A 271 0.25 -27.60 -5.82
CA GLY A 271 0.79 -26.71 -4.79
C GLY A 271 0.69 -25.22 -5.13
N LYS A 272 0.34 -24.84 -6.37
CA LYS A 272 0.44 -23.45 -6.86
C LYS A 272 -0.33 -22.45 -5.96
N ARG A 273 -1.58 -22.76 -5.59
CA ARG A 273 -2.39 -21.95 -4.65
C ARG A 273 -1.64 -21.74 -3.34
N THR A 274 -1.20 -22.84 -2.72
CA THR A 274 -0.54 -22.84 -1.41
C THR A 274 0.79 -22.09 -1.43
N PHE A 275 1.57 -22.20 -2.52
CA PHE A 275 2.80 -21.43 -2.71
C PHE A 275 2.50 -19.93 -2.80
N TRP A 276 1.62 -19.48 -3.70
CA TRP A 276 1.34 -18.05 -3.86
C TRP A 276 0.66 -17.43 -2.65
N ALA A 277 -0.22 -18.17 -1.94
CA ALA A 277 -0.80 -17.71 -0.68
C ALA A 277 0.29 -17.44 0.37
N ILE A 278 1.23 -18.38 0.57
CA ILE A 278 2.34 -18.21 1.52
C ILE A 278 3.32 -17.14 1.04
N PHE A 279 3.60 -17.05 -0.27
CA PHE A 279 4.47 -16.01 -0.83
C PHE A 279 3.95 -14.60 -0.51
N TRP A 280 2.66 -14.34 -0.72
CA TRP A 280 2.11 -13.01 -0.45
C TRP A 280 2.05 -12.69 1.06
N VAL A 281 1.63 -13.64 1.92
CA VAL A 281 1.68 -13.42 3.39
C VAL A 281 3.11 -13.22 3.89
N GLY A 282 4.05 -14.05 3.41
CA GLY A 282 5.46 -13.96 3.78
C GLY A 282 6.13 -12.68 3.31
N LEU A 283 5.84 -12.22 2.09
CA LEU A 283 6.31 -10.93 1.58
C LEU A 283 5.72 -9.77 2.39
N GLY A 284 4.41 -9.81 2.69
CA GLY A 284 3.74 -8.81 3.52
C GLY A 284 4.30 -8.72 4.93
N ALA A 285 4.59 -9.87 5.55
CA ALA A 285 5.14 -9.93 6.91
C ALA A 285 6.62 -9.54 6.96
N LEU A 286 7.45 -10.11 6.07
CA LEU A 286 8.90 -9.91 6.14
C LEU A 286 9.33 -8.55 5.61
N LEU A 287 8.80 -8.10 4.47
CA LEU A 287 9.19 -6.82 3.85
C LEU A 287 8.28 -5.65 4.26
N GLY A 288 7.04 -5.93 4.64
CA GLY A 288 6.11 -4.94 5.18
C GLY A 288 6.14 -4.87 6.71
N TRP A 289 5.27 -5.64 7.36
CA TRP A 289 5.06 -5.56 8.81
C TRP A 289 4.83 -6.95 9.42
N PRO A 290 5.72 -7.48 10.29
CA PRO A 290 5.76 -8.91 10.64
C PRO A 290 4.47 -9.47 11.24
N PHE A 291 3.72 -8.63 11.96
CA PHE A 291 2.44 -9.01 12.57
C PHE A 291 1.39 -9.43 11.52
N SER A 292 1.47 -8.95 10.27
CA SER A 292 0.52 -9.30 9.19
C SER A 292 0.49 -10.79 8.87
N ALA A 293 1.49 -11.56 9.29
CA ALA A 293 1.48 -13.03 9.23
C ALA A 293 0.23 -13.64 9.90
N ALA A 294 -0.34 -13.01 10.92
CA ALA A 294 -1.55 -13.48 11.62
C ALA A 294 -2.76 -13.62 10.67
N VAL A 295 -2.86 -12.77 9.63
CA VAL A 295 -3.93 -12.83 8.61
C VAL A 295 -3.89 -14.15 7.82
N GLY A 296 -2.73 -14.82 7.77
CA GLY A 296 -2.56 -16.14 7.16
C GLY A 296 -3.07 -17.33 7.99
N LEU A 297 -3.34 -17.16 9.29
CA LEU A 297 -3.71 -18.28 10.18
C LEU A 297 -5.01 -19.00 9.74
N PRO A 298 -6.10 -18.31 9.34
CA PRO A 298 -7.30 -18.99 8.85
C PRO A 298 -7.08 -19.80 7.56
N PHE A 299 -6.15 -19.39 6.69
CA PHE A 299 -5.78 -20.17 5.50
C PHE A 299 -5.01 -21.46 5.86
N ALA A 300 -4.10 -21.40 6.85
CA ALA A 300 -3.42 -22.58 7.36
C ALA A 300 -4.42 -23.58 7.97
N LEU A 301 -5.40 -23.08 8.74
CA LEU A 301 -6.51 -23.90 9.25
C LEU A 301 -7.36 -24.49 8.09
N GLU A 302 -7.66 -23.70 7.06
CA GLU A 302 -8.44 -24.15 5.90
C GLU A 302 -7.77 -25.31 5.15
N GLU A 303 -6.46 -25.21 4.87
CA GLU A 303 -5.70 -26.27 4.21
C GLU A 303 -5.64 -27.55 5.08
N LEU A 304 -5.65 -27.44 6.42
CA LEU A 304 -5.60 -28.60 7.32
C LEU A 304 -6.97 -29.22 7.63
N LEU A 305 -8.05 -28.44 7.60
CA LEU A 305 -9.40 -28.88 7.97
C LEU A 305 -10.28 -29.27 6.77
N ILE A 306 -10.19 -28.56 5.63
CA ILE A 306 -11.16 -28.73 4.53
C ILE A 306 -10.72 -29.80 3.52
N HIS A 307 -11.36 -30.97 3.64
CA HIS A 307 -11.21 -32.11 2.73
C HIS A 307 -12.08 -31.96 1.46
N ASN A 308 -11.66 -31.09 0.54
CA ASN A 308 -12.31 -30.96 -0.78
C ASN A 308 -12.22 -32.29 -1.57
N ARG A 309 -13.35 -32.73 -2.14
CA ARG A 309 -13.55 -34.05 -2.77
C ARG A 309 -13.74 -34.01 -4.30
N ASN A 310 -13.67 -32.84 -4.95
CA ASN A 310 -13.93 -32.73 -6.39
C ASN A 310 -12.77 -33.22 -7.29
N GLN A 311 -12.86 -34.53 -7.58
CA GLN A 311 -12.49 -35.23 -8.80
C GLN A 311 -11.10 -34.97 -9.44
N SER A 312 -10.22 -35.95 -9.21
CA SER A 312 -9.65 -36.69 -10.34
C SER A 312 -9.81 -38.19 -10.07
N LYS A 313 -10.03 -39.02 -11.10
CA LYS A 313 -10.26 -40.48 -10.95
C LYS A 313 -8.98 -41.28 -10.57
N LYS A 314 -7.93 -40.63 -10.06
CA LYS A 314 -6.63 -41.24 -9.75
C LYS A 314 -6.44 -41.43 -8.24
N LYS A 315 -6.49 -42.71 -7.81
CA LYS A 315 -6.13 -43.28 -6.49
C LYS A 315 -6.46 -42.41 -5.26
N THR A 316 -7.51 -42.80 -4.53
CA THR A 316 -7.90 -42.23 -3.23
C THR A 316 -6.76 -42.31 -2.21
N VAL A 317 -6.15 -41.16 -1.91
CA VAL A 317 -5.22 -40.98 -0.79
C VAL A 317 -5.92 -41.29 0.53
N ARG A 318 -5.27 -42.03 1.44
CA ARG A 318 -5.85 -42.43 2.73
C ARG A 318 -6.10 -41.18 3.60
N PHE A 319 -7.16 -41.21 4.42
CA PHE A 319 -7.62 -40.01 5.16
C PHE A 319 -6.60 -39.40 6.14
N ARG A 320 -5.57 -40.15 6.56
CA ARG A 320 -4.49 -39.63 7.42
C ARG A 320 -3.34 -38.98 6.63
N ASP A 321 -3.21 -39.29 5.34
CA ASP A 321 -2.03 -38.91 4.55
C ASP A 321 -2.20 -37.54 3.87
N TRP A 322 -3.42 -37.15 3.48
CA TRP A 322 -3.67 -35.86 2.84
C TRP A 322 -3.36 -34.66 3.76
N ARG A 323 -3.72 -34.75 5.05
CA ARG A 323 -3.37 -33.72 6.05
C ARG A 323 -1.86 -33.62 6.24
N ARG A 324 -1.16 -34.76 6.32
CA ARG A 324 0.31 -34.79 6.40
C ARG A 324 0.96 -34.15 5.17
N MET A 325 0.50 -34.48 3.96
CA MET A 325 1.03 -33.89 2.73
C MET A 325 0.77 -32.38 2.61
N ARG A 326 -0.40 -31.89 3.03
CA ARG A 326 -0.69 -30.45 3.06
C ARG A 326 0.10 -29.72 4.14
N PHE A 327 0.23 -30.29 5.34
CA PHE A 327 1.08 -29.74 6.40
C PHE A 327 2.54 -29.62 5.95
N LEU A 328 3.10 -30.70 5.38
CA LEU A 328 4.46 -30.67 4.82
C LEU A 328 4.58 -29.62 3.70
N ARG A 329 3.59 -29.50 2.81
CA ARG A 329 3.56 -28.44 1.78
C ARG A 329 3.56 -27.03 2.39
N LEU A 330 2.75 -26.78 3.41
CA LEU A 330 2.72 -25.50 4.13
C LEU A 330 4.11 -25.18 4.71
N VAL A 331 4.71 -26.12 5.43
CA VAL A 331 6.04 -25.96 6.05
C VAL A 331 7.14 -25.76 5.00
N THR A 332 7.19 -26.60 3.97
CA THR A 332 8.20 -26.47 2.89
C THR A 332 8.08 -25.13 2.16
N TYR A 333 6.87 -24.68 1.80
CA TYR A 333 6.72 -23.38 1.15
C TYR A 333 6.95 -22.21 2.11
N ALA A 334 6.65 -22.33 3.40
CA ALA A 334 7.01 -21.31 4.39
C ALA A 334 8.53 -21.15 4.50
N ILE A 335 9.29 -22.26 4.58
CA ILE A 335 10.76 -22.22 4.61
C ILE A 335 11.34 -21.66 3.30
N VAL A 336 10.81 -22.06 2.14
CA VAL A 336 11.26 -21.55 0.83
C VAL A 336 10.98 -20.05 0.68
N VAL A 337 9.79 -19.58 1.08
CA VAL A 337 9.44 -18.14 1.01
C VAL A 337 10.24 -17.33 2.03
N LEU A 338 10.45 -17.85 3.24
CA LEU A 338 11.31 -17.23 4.25
C LEU A 338 12.72 -17.03 3.70
N ALA A 339 13.34 -18.07 3.12
CA ALA A 339 14.65 -17.94 2.50
C ALA A 339 14.65 -16.97 1.30
N LEU A 340 13.64 -17.05 0.43
CA LEU A 340 13.53 -16.23 -0.79
C LEU A 340 13.39 -14.73 -0.50
N VAL A 341 12.71 -14.35 0.58
CA VAL A 341 12.48 -12.94 0.94
C VAL A 341 13.49 -12.45 1.97
N LEU A 342 13.75 -13.21 3.04
CA LEU A 342 14.60 -12.74 4.14
C LEU A 342 16.09 -12.69 3.76
N VAL A 343 16.60 -13.60 2.93
CA VAL A 343 18.03 -13.59 2.58
C VAL A 343 18.39 -12.34 1.76
N PRO A 344 17.67 -11.95 0.69
CA PRO A 344 17.92 -10.67 0.01
C PRO A 344 17.77 -9.46 0.94
N MET A 345 16.75 -9.43 1.81
CA MET A 345 16.56 -8.34 2.77
C MET A 345 17.76 -8.20 3.71
N VAL A 346 18.16 -9.28 4.39
CA VAL A 346 19.28 -9.27 5.35
C VAL A 346 20.61 -8.94 4.66
N LEU A 347 20.79 -9.29 3.38
CA LEU A 347 21.96 -8.89 2.60
C LEU A 347 21.97 -7.37 2.29
N ILE A 348 20.82 -6.79 1.93
CA ILE A 348 20.68 -5.35 1.68
C ILE A 348 20.81 -4.56 2.99
N ASP A 349 20.10 -4.96 4.04
CA ASP A 349 20.16 -4.31 5.35
C ASP A 349 21.58 -4.39 5.93
N ARG A 350 22.28 -5.53 5.80
CA ARG A 350 23.71 -5.63 6.16
C ARG A 350 24.62 -4.73 5.32
N TYR A 351 24.29 -4.47 4.06
CA TYR A 351 25.07 -3.56 3.21
C TYR A 351 24.90 -2.09 3.61
N TYR A 352 23.71 -1.66 4.06
CA TYR A 352 23.48 -0.29 4.53
C TYR A 352 23.88 -0.07 5.99
N TYR A 353 23.47 -0.95 6.91
CA TYR A 353 23.82 -0.88 8.34
C TYR A 353 25.28 -1.24 8.65
N LYS A 354 25.99 -1.88 7.71
CA LYS A 354 27.30 -2.55 7.89
C LYS A 354 27.33 -3.68 8.95
N ARG A 355 26.26 -3.85 9.73
CA ARG A 355 26.03 -4.85 10.77
C ARG A 355 25.09 -5.96 10.26
N LEU A 356 25.29 -7.21 10.67
CA LEU A 356 24.30 -8.27 10.42
C LEU A 356 23.09 -8.06 11.33
N VAL A 357 21.95 -7.68 10.76
CA VAL A 357 20.68 -7.46 11.46
C VAL A 357 19.54 -8.21 10.79
N VAL A 358 18.52 -8.58 11.56
CA VAL A 358 17.32 -9.25 11.06
C VAL A 358 16.12 -8.38 11.43
N VAL A 359 15.93 -7.29 10.70
CA VAL A 359 14.98 -6.22 11.03
C VAL A 359 13.57 -6.72 11.41
N PRO A 360 12.94 -7.69 10.69
CA PRO A 360 11.60 -8.17 11.07
C PRO A 360 11.57 -8.91 12.41
N LEU A 361 12.70 -9.46 12.86
CA LEU A 361 12.85 -10.03 14.20
C LEU A 361 13.09 -8.93 15.24
N ASN A 362 13.93 -7.93 14.94
CA ASN A 362 14.15 -6.78 15.83
C ASN A 362 12.84 -6.04 16.14
N ILE A 363 11.98 -5.82 15.13
CA ILE A 363 10.63 -5.23 15.29
C ILE A 363 9.77 -6.03 16.29
N VAL A 364 9.80 -7.36 16.22
CA VAL A 364 9.00 -8.22 17.11
C VAL A 364 9.60 -8.26 18.51
N LEU A 365 10.94 -8.34 18.64
CA LEU A 365 11.62 -8.29 19.92
C LEU A 365 11.37 -6.96 20.66
N TYR A 366 11.46 -5.83 19.96
CA TYR A 366 11.15 -4.52 20.53
C TYR A 366 9.67 -4.41 20.96
N ASN A 367 8.72 -4.62 20.04
CA ASN A 367 7.31 -4.34 20.32
C ASN A 367 6.61 -5.38 21.22
N VAL A 368 7.13 -6.61 21.35
CA VAL A 368 6.49 -7.69 22.13
C VAL A 368 7.29 -8.07 23.38
N PHE A 369 8.60 -7.81 23.39
CA PHE A 369 9.51 -8.23 24.47
C PHE A 369 10.39 -7.08 25.01
N GLY A 370 10.17 -5.83 24.60
CA GLY A 370 10.93 -4.65 25.04
C GLY A 370 10.72 -4.19 26.49
N GLY A 371 9.76 -4.79 27.22
CA GLY A 371 9.47 -4.45 28.61
C GLY A 371 8.90 -3.04 28.74
N ASP A 372 9.51 -2.22 29.60
CA ASP A 372 9.11 -0.82 29.83
C ASP A 372 9.35 0.10 28.62
N VAL A 373 10.04 -0.40 27.58
CA VAL A 373 10.25 0.32 26.32
C VAL A 373 9.49 -0.38 25.19
N GLY A 374 8.28 0.14 24.91
CA GLY A 374 7.37 -0.37 23.89
C GLY A 374 6.42 0.72 23.38
N PRO A 375 5.46 0.39 22.49
CA PRO A 375 4.66 1.39 21.78
C PRO A 375 3.76 2.27 22.66
N ASP A 376 3.45 1.86 23.89
CA ASP A 376 2.62 2.62 24.82
C ASP A 376 3.26 3.95 25.30
N ILE A 377 4.58 4.11 25.17
CA ILE A 377 5.29 5.36 25.54
C ILE A 377 4.91 6.57 24.66
N PHE A 378 4.28 6.32 23.51
CA PHE A 378 3.76 7.35 22.60
C PHE A 378 2.27 7.70 22.87
N GLY A 379 1.67 7.08 23.90
CA GLY A 379 0.28 7.27 24.27
C GLY A 379 -0.63 6.10 23.87
N THR A 380 -1.82 6.07 24.48
CA THR A 380 -2.82 5.00 24.31
C THR A 380 -4.21 5.58 24.08
N GLU A 381 -5.04 4.82 23.35
CA GLU A 381 -6.39 5.22 22.95
C GLU A 381 -7.43 4.23 23.53
N PRO A 382 -8.69 4.62 23.77
CA PRO A 382 -9.67 3.78 24.44
C PRO A 382 -10.14 2.62 23.55
N TRP A 383 -10.74 1.59 24.17
CA TRP A 383 -11.19 0.37 23.49
C TRP A 383 -12.11 0.61 22.27
N TRP A 384 -12.87 1.72 22.26
CA TRP A 384 -13.78 2.07 21.16
C TRP A 384 -13.11 2.79 19.99
N PHE A 385 -11.81 3.13 20.06
CA PHE A 385 -11.09 3.87 19.02
C PHE A 385 -11.28 3.28 17.62
N TYR A 386 -11.05 1.98 17.46
CA TYR A 386 -11.21 1.28 16.17
C TYR A 386 -12.67 1.14 15.72
N ILE A 387 -13.63 1.18 16.64
CA ILE A 387 -15.07 1.22 16.33
C ILE A 387 -15.41 2.60 15.74
N LEU A 388 -14.92 3.69 16.34
CA LEU A 388 -15.10 5.03 15.80
C LEU A 388 -14.39 5.20 14.45
N ASN A 389 -13.15 4.69 14.32
CA ASN A 389 -12.41 4.69 13.06
C ASN A 389 -13.17 3.97 11.94
N GLY A 390 -13.63 2.74 12.21
CA GLY A 390 -14.42 1.95 11.26
C GLY A 390 -15.73 2.62 10.85
N LEU A 391 -16.46 3.20 11.81
CA LEU A 391 -17.69 3.97 11.55
C LEU A 391 -17.44 5.24 10.72
N LEU A 392 -16.32 5.95 10.94
CA LEU A 392 -15.97 7.12 10.14
C LEU A 392 -15.57 6.71 8.71
N ASN A 393 -14.70 5.71 8.56
CA ASN A 393 -14.10 5.36 7.27
C ASN A 393 -14.99 4.50 6.36
N PHE A 394 -15.84 3.65 6.94
CA PHE A 394 -16.67 2.67 6.24
C PHE A 394 -18.15 2.70 6.66
N ASN A 395 -18.55 3.53 7.63
CA ASN A 395 -19.94 3.78 8.01
C ASN A 395 -20.80 2.51 8.15
N VAL A 396 -21.87 2.35 7.36
CA VAL A 396 -22.75 1.17 7.43
C VAL A 396 -22.08 -0.12 6.96
N LEU A 397 -21.00 -0.03 6.18
CA LEU A 397 -20.23 -1.21 5.75
C LEU A 397 -19.37 -1.77 6.89
N PHE A 398 -18.93 -0.94 7.85
CA PHE A 398 -18.27 -1.45 9.05
C PHE A 398 -19.24 -2.27 9.93
N LEU A 399 -20.45 -1.76 10.14
CA LEU A 399 -21.51 -2.48 10.84
C LEU A 399 -21.88 -3.79 10.11
N ALA A 400 -21.96 -3.76 8.78
CA ALA A 400 -22.16 -4.95 7.98
C ALA A 400 -20.99 -5.95 8.12
N ALA A 401 -19.73 -5.49 8.11
CA ALA A 401 -18.56 -6.35 8.27
C ALA A 401 -18.55 -7.06 9.63
N LEU A 402 -18.89 -6.35 10.71
CA LEU A 402 -19.05 -6.91 12.06
C LEU A 402 -20.23 -7.90 12.16
N ALA A 403 -21.31 -7.67 11.42
CA ALA A 403 -22.48 -8.56 11.39
C ALA A 403 -22.28 -9.83 10.51
N SER A 404 -21.18 -9.94 9.77
CA SER A 404 -21.00 -11.00 8.76
C SER A 404 -21.03 -12.43 9.30
N PHE A 405 -20.44 -12.69 10.46
CA PHE A 405 -20.46 -14.01 11.11
C PHE A 405 -21.83 -14.36 11.72
N PRO A 406 -22.50 -13.47 12.51
CA PRO A 406 -23.89 -13.70 12.92
C PRO A 406 -24.86 -13.94 11.74
N VAL A 407 -24.73 -13.15 10.66
CA VAL A 407 -25.59 -13.31 9.46
C VAL A 407 -25.25 -14.59 8.69
N LEU A 408 -23.99 -15.04 8.66
CA LEU A 408 -23.62 -16.36 8.12
C LEU A 408 -24.29 -17.50 8.89
N LEU A 409 -24.27 -17.47 10.23
CA LEU A 409 -24.92 -18.48 11.08
C LEU A 409 -26.44 -18.50 10.82
N LEU A 410 -27.10 -17.35 10.86
CA LEU A 410 -28.53 -17.23 10.58
C LEU A 410 -28.88 -17.74 9.16
N THR A 411 -28.06 -17.41 8.15
CA THR A 411 -28.29 -17.87 6.77
C THR A 411 -28.11 -19.39 6.66
N TYR A 412 -27.09 -19.96 7.30
CA TYR A 412 -26.85 -21.40 7.28
C TYR A 412 -27.98 -22.20 7.92
N PHE A 413 -28.49 -21.78 9.09
CA PHE A 413 -29.55 -22.51 9.79
C PHE A 413 -30.96 -22.25 9.23
N LEU A 414 -31.27 -21.02 8.81
CA LEU A 414 -32.62 -20.67 8.33
C LEU A 414 -32.81 -20.97 6.83
N VAL A 415 -31.74 -20.90 6.01
CA VAL A 415 -31.84 -21.16 4.56
C VAL A 415 -30.56 -21.84 4.01
N PRO A 416 -30.30 -23.12 4.33
CA PRO A 416 -29.03 -23.80 4.01
C PRO A 416 -28.58 -23.73 2.54
N GLY A 417 -29.54 -23.74 1.60
CA GLY A 417 -29.28 -23.73 0.15
C GLY A 417 -29.02 -22.35 -0.48
N ILE A 418 -28.90 -21.27 0.31
CA ILE A 418 -28.75 -19.89 -0.18
C ILE A 418 -27.30 -19.37 -0.15
N LEU A 419 -26.39 -20.05 0.55
CA LEU A 419 -24.99 -19.61 0.67
C LEU A 419 -24.29 -19.52 -0.71
N PRO A 420 -23.31 -18.62 -0.89
CA PRO A 420 -22.60 -18.46 -2.16
C PRO A 420 -21.94 -19.76 -2.63
N ASN A 421 -21.89 -19.97 -3.94
CA ASN A 421 -21.20 -21.07 -4.59
C ASN A 421 -20.57 -20.54 -5.88
N SER A 422 -19.29 -20.85 -6.12
CA SER A 422 -18.58 -20.35 -7.31
C SER A 422 -19.35 -20.71 -8.58
N PRO A 423 -19.48 -19.78 -9.56
CA PRO A 423 -19.98 -20.08 -10.90
C PRO A 423 -19.25 -21.23 -11.62
N THR A 424 -18.04 -21.60 -11.18
CA THR A 424 -17.25 -22.70 -11.74
C THR A 424 -17.46 -24.05 -11.03
N SER A 425 -18.22 -24.08 -9.93
CA SER A 425 -18.41 -25.27 -9.10
C SER A 425 -19.48 -26.21 -9.67
N THR A 426 -19.07 -27.42 -10.05
CA THR A 426 -19.97 -28.47 -10.59
C THR A 426 -20.72 -29.26 -9.52
N GLY A 427 -20.91 -28.72 -8.31
CA GLY A 427 -21.61 -29.41 -7.24
C GLY A 427 -21.84 -28.56 -5.97
N PRO A 428 -22.56 -29.11 -4.97
CA PRO A 428 -22.78 -28.46 -3.70
C PRO A 428 -21.48 -28.39 -2.88
N LEU A 429 -21.28 -27.28 -2.19
CA LEU A 429 -20.15 -27.05 -1.30
C LEU A 429 -20.23 -28.00 -0.09
N LYS A 430 -19.15 -28.71 0.21
CA LYS A 430 -19.04 -29.48 1.45
C LYS A 430 -18.64 -28.55 2.60
N ASP A 431 -19.32 -28.70 3.75
CA ASP A 431 -19.04 -27.98 5.00
C ASP A 431 -19.01 -26.43 4.83
N PRO A 432 -20.02 -25.80 4.17
CA PRO A 432 -19.96 -24.40 3.74
C PRO A 432 -19.85 -23.41 4.91
N LEU A 433 -20.45 -23.70 6.06
CA LEU A 433 -20.33 -22.88 7.27
C LEU A 433 -18.86 -22.75 7.70
N LEU A 434 -18.10 -23.85 7.73
CA LEU A 434 -16.68 -23.83 8.10
C LEU A 434 -15.85 -23.07 7.06
N LEU A 435 -16.11 -23.28 5.76
CA LEU A 435 -15.42 -22.56 4.69
C LEU A 435 -15.61 -21.05 4.82
N PHE A 436 -16.86 -20.58 4.87
CA PHE A 436 -17.14 -19.14 4.94
C PHE A 436 -16.74 -18.52 6.28
N THR A 437 -16.81 -19.26 7.40
CA THR A 437 -16.23 -18.81 8.68
C THR A 437 -14.74 -18.53 8.51
N LEU A 438 -13.99 -19.43 7.86
CA LEU A 438 -12.57 -19.23 7.60
C LEU A 438 -12.28 -18.13 6.57
N LYS A 439 -13.18 -17.83 5.62
CA LYS A 439 -13.03 -16.65 4.74
C LYS A 439 -13.27 -15.33 5.47
N LEU A 440 -14.26 -15.26 6.37
CA LEU A 440 -14.62 -14.03 7.08
C LEU A 440 -13.69 -13.72 8.27
N SER A 441 -13.09 -14.75 8.87
CA SER A 441 -12.33 -14.62 10.12
C SER A 441 -11.02 -13.82 10.10
N PRO A 442 -10.28 -13.61 8.99
CA PRO A 442 -9.05 -12.82 9.04
C PRO A 442 -9.29 -11.36 9.46
N PHE A 443 -10.43 -10.76 9.06
CA PHE A 443 -10.85 -9.45 9.53
C PHE A 443 -11.13 -9.46 11.05
N TYR A 444 -11.91 -10.42 11.55
CA TYR A 444 -12.23 -10.52 12.98
C TYR A 444 -11.00 -10.79 13.85
N LEU A 445 -10.10 -11.66 13.39
CA LEU A 445 -8.84 -11.99 14.05
C LEU A 445 -7.97 -10.74 14.21
N TRP A 446 -7.79 -9.98 13.13
CA TRP A 446 -7.01 -8.74 13.13
C TRP A 446 -7.64 -7.67 14.03
N PHE A 447 -8.95 -7.45 13.86
CA PHE A 447 -9.70 -6.46 14.63
C PHE A 447 -9.67 -6.79 16.14
N ALA A 448 -9.77 -8.06 16.52
CA ALA A 448 -9.67 -8.49 17.91
C ALA A 448 -8.25 -8.28 18.48
N ILE A 449 -7.19 -8.68 17.76
CA ILE A 449 -5.79 -8.52 18.19
C ILE A 449 -5.49 -7.05 18.51
N PHE A 450 -5.81 -6.14 17.58
CA PHE A 450 -5.49 -4.72 17.76
C PHE A 450 -6.44 -3.99 18.71
N THR A 451 -7.73 -4.33 18.76
CA THR A 451 -8.65 -3.76 19.76
C THR A 451 -8.25 -4.13 21.19
N ALA A 452 -7.61 -5.27 21.39
CA ALA A 452 -7.06 -5.69 22.67
C ALA A 452 -5.73 -5.01 23.07
N GLN A 453 -5.02 -4.34 22.16
CA GLN A 453 -3.79 -3.62 22.51
C GLN A 453 -4.10 -2.28 23.19
N PRO A 454 -3.29 -1.84 24.17
CA PRO A 454 -3.39 -0.49 24.77
C PRO A 454 -3.15 0.63 23.74
N HIS A 455 -1.94 0.75 23.18
CA HIS A 455 -1.64 1.64 22.04
C HIS A 455 -2.40 1.25 20.75
N LYS A 456 -2.88 2.24 19.99
CA LYS A 456 -3.73 2.05 18.79
C LYS A 456 -3.52 3.18 17.78
N GLU A 457 -3.48 2.83 16.50
CA GLU A 457 -3.28 3.78 15.40
C GLU A 457 -4.13 3.40 14.19
N GLU A 458 -4.69 4.40 13.48
CA GLU A 458 -5.54 4.20 12.30
C GLU A 458 -4.89 3.28 11.23
N ARG A 459 -3.58 3.47 11.00
CA ARG A 459 -2.78 2.71 10.03
C ARG A 459 -2.61 1.23 10.34
N PHE A 460 -2.83 0.77 11.58
CA PHE A 460 -2.74 -0.66 11.91
C PHE A 460 -3.89 -1.48 11.29
N LEU A 461 -5.06 -0.87 11.07
CA LEU A 461 -6.19 -1.55 10.44
C LEU A 461 -6.11 -1.61 8.91
N PHE A 462 -5.22 -0.83 8.27
CA PHE A 462 -5.12 -0.76 6.80
C PHE A 462 -5.00 -2.15 6.18
N VAL A 463 -4.21 -3.04 6.79
CA VAL A 463 -3.99 -4.45 6.39
C VAL A 463 -5.30 -5.19 6.05
N VAL A 464 -6.39 -4.93 6.78
CA VAL A 464 -7.69 -5.61 6.61
C VAL A 464 -8.82 -4.72 6.09
N TYR A 465 -8.57 -3.47 5.73
CA TYR A 465 -9.58 -2.59 5.10
C TYR A 465 -10.27 -3.21 3.87
N PRO A 466 -9.58 -3.92 2.95
CA PRO A 466 -10.23 -4.63 1.84
C PRO A 466 -11.06 -5.85 2.29
N LEU A 467 -10.68 -6.48 3.42
CA LEU A 467 -11.39 -7.63 3.98
C LEU A 467 -12.65 -7.21 4.75
N LEU A 468 -12.63 -6.03 5.38
CA LEU A 468 -13.82 -5.34 5.89
C LEU A 468 -14.84 -5.15 4.76
N CYS A 469 -14.41 -4.61 3.61
CA CYS A 469 -15.25 -4.46 2.43
C CYS A 469 -15.82 -5.80 1.91
N PHE A 470 -15.03 -6.89 1.96
CA PHE A 470 -15.51 -8.23 1.59
C PHE A 470 -16.55 -8.76 2.58
N ASN A 471 -16.31 -8.67 3.89
CA ASN A 471 -17.25 -9.08 4.93
C ASN A 471 -18.56 -8.26 4.85
N ALA A 472 -18.47 -6.97 4.54
CA ALA A 472 -19.64 -6.12 4.28
C ALA A 472 -20.44 -6.59 3.05
N ALA A 473 -19.76 -6.83 1.92
CA ALA A 473 -20.38 -7.31 0.69
C ALA A 473 -21.06 -8.69 0.85
N MET A 474 -20.42 -9.62 1.56
CA MET A 474 -20.99 -10.91 1.96
C MET A 474 -22.27 -10.72 2.80
N THR A 475 -22.24 -9.81 3.77
CA THR A 475 -23.37 -9.55 4.68
C THR A 475 -24.56 -8.94 3.96
N LEU A 476 -24.32 -7.95 3.09
CA LEU A 476 -25.37 -7.33 2.29
C LEU A 476 -26.06 -8.37 1.38
N PHE A 477 -25.29 -9.30 0.80
CA PHE A 477 -25.85 -10.41 0.01
C PHE A 477 -26.67 -11.39 0.86
N MET A 478 -26.14 -11.85 1.99
CA MET A 478 -26.82 -12.81 2.87
C MET A 478 -28.06 -12.21 3.54
N ALA A 479 -27.99 -10.98 4.04
CA ALA A 479 -29.11 -10.27 4.63
C ALA A 479 -30.23 -10.00 3.61
N GLN A 480 -29.88 -9.59 2.38
CA GLN A 480 -30.85 -9.48 1.27
C GLN A 480 -31.61 -10.80 1.04
N LYS A 481 -30.92 -11.93 1.17
CA LYS A 481 -31.50 -13.26 0.98
C LYS A 481 -32.34 -13.75 2.15
N LEU A 482 -31.94 -13.47 3.39
CA LEU A 482 -32.76 -13.67 4.58
C LEU A 482 -34.07 -12.86 4.50
N ILE A 483 -33.99 -11.58 4.12
CA ILE A 483 -35.16 -10.70 3.95
C ILE A 483 -36.09 -11.25 2.85
N GLN A 484 -35.56 -11.71 1.72
CA GLN A 484 -36.36 -12.38 0.67
C GLN A 484 -37.10 -13.59 1.25
N LYS A 485 -36.38 -14.55 1.85
CA LYS A 485 -37.00 -15.79 2.36
C LYS A 485 -37.99 -15.54 3.52
N PHE A 486 -37.74 -14.54 4.36
CA PHE A 486 -38.67 -14.15 5.42
C PHE A 486 -39.98 -13.61 4.82
N LEU A 487 -39.91 -12.61 3.93
CA LEU A 487 -41.09 -12.00 3.33
C LEU A 487 -41.88 -12.97 2.43
N ASP A 488 -41.19 -13.89 1.75
CA ASP A 488 -41.81 -14.94 0.94
C ASP A 488 -42.69 -15.91 1.77
N ASN A 489 -42.51 -15.98 3.09
CA ASN A 489 -43.38 -16.77 3.97
C ASN A 489 -44.71 -16.06 4.31
N TYR A 490 -44.78 -14.72 4.20
CA TYR A 490 -45.94 -13.91 4.62
C TYR A 490 -46.75 -13.34 3.44
N VAL A 491 -46.31 -13.55 2.19
CA VAL A 491 -46.80 -12.79 1.04
C VAL A 491 -47.22 -13.69 -0.13
N THR A 492 -48.35 -13.34 -0.75
CA THR A 492 -48.92 -14.01 -1.92
C THR A 492 -47.96 -14.03 -3.11
N ARG A 493 -47.88 -15.17 -3.83
CA ARG A 493 -46.96 -15.40 -4.98
C ARG A 493 -46.88 -14.27 -6.01
N SER A 494 -48.00 -13.57 -6.27
CA SER A 494 -48.06 -12.41 -7.18
C SER A 494 -47.16 -11.24 -6.77
N LYS A 495 -46.90 -11.07 -5.47
CA LYS A 495 -46.08 -9.98 -4.89
C LYS A 495 -44.62 -10.39 -4.64
N THR A 496 -44.31 -11.69 -4.61
CA THR A 496 -42.94 -12.24 -4.47
C THR A 496 -41.95 -11.63 -5.47
N ALA A 497 -42.33 -11.55 -6.76
CA ALA A 497 -41.48 -10.97 -7.79
C ALA A 497 -41.12 -9.48 -7.52
N ALA A 498 -42.07 -8.71 -6.96
CA ALA A 498 -41.83 -7.33 -6.56
C ALA A 498 -40.89 -7.24 -5.35
N ILE A 499 -41.09 -8.07 -4.31
CA ILE A 499 -40.18 -8.17 -3.15
C ILE A 499 -38.75 -8.48 -3.61
N HIS A 500 -38.58 -9.43 -4.53
CA HIS A 500 -37.29 -9.82 -5.08
C HIS A 500 -36.63 -8.73 -5.94
N LYS A 501 -37.41 -7.78 -6.48
CA LYS A 501 -36.92 -6.56 -7.15
C LYS A 501 -36.50 -5.49 -6.13
N TYR A 502 -37.36 -5.16 -5.17
CA TYR A 502 -37.11 -4.09 -4.19
C TYR A 502 -35.95 -4.41 -3.24
N SER A 503 -35.85 -5.65 -2.74
CA SER A 503 -34.73 -6.11 -1.90
C SER A 503 -33.37 -6.02 -2.61
N LYS A 504 -33.30 -6.33 -3.92
CA LYS A 504 -32.08 -6.08 -4.72
C LYS A 504 -31.77 -4.59 -4.80
N GLY A 505 -32.79 -3.74 -4.95
CA GLY A 505 -32.64 -2.28 -4.93
C GLY A 505 -32.11 -1.74 -3.60
N LEU A 506 -32.60 -2.27 -2.46
CA LEU A 506 -32.20 -1.85 -1.13
C LEU A 506 -30.68 -1.98 -0.87
N VAL A 507 -30.04 -3.03 -1.41
CA VAL A 507 -28.57 -3.19 -1.31
C VAL A 507 -27.83 -2.07 -2.07
N TRP A 508 -28.31 -1.68 -3.25
CA TRP A 508 -27.74 -0.55 -4.00
C TRP A 508 -28.01 0.79 -3.32
N VAL A 509 -29.17 0.97 -2.66
CA VAL A 509 -29.44 2.16 -1.83
C VAL A 509 -28.47 2.23 -0.64
N ALA A 510 -28.21 1.11 0.05
CA ALA A 510 -27.26 1.06 1.16
C ALA A 510 -25.81 1.35 0.71
N LEU A 511 -25.38 0.78 -0.42
CA LEU A 511 -24.07 1.05 -1.02
C LEU A 511 -23.94 2.50 -1.49
N PHE A 512 -24.99 3.08 -2.08
CA PHE A 512 -25.00 4.49 -2.50
C PHE A 512 -24.98 5.45 -1.31
N ALA A 513 -25.78 5.19 -0.27
CA ALA A 513 -25.75 5.98 0.97
C ALA A 513 -24.36 5.92 1.63
N SER A 514 -23.73 4.73 1.66
CA SER A 514 -22.36 4.57 2.15
C SER A 514 -21.35 5.39 1.35
N ALA A 515 -21.44 5.35 0.01
CA ALA A 515 -20.58 6.12 -0.88
C ALA A 515 -20.74 7.64 -0.69
N VAL A 516 -21.97 8.14 -0.49
CA VAL A 516 -22.23 9.57 -0.22
C VAL A 516 -21.64 9.99 1.13
N ILE A 517 -21.77 9.17 2.17
CA ILE A 517 -21.18 9.44 3.50
C ILE A 517 -19.65 9.44 3.43
N SER A 518 -19.05 8.46 2.75
CA SER A 518 -17.59 8.39 2.57
C SER A 518 -17.05 9.51 1.69
N LEU A 519 -17.75 9.91 0.62
CA LEU A 519 -17.39 11.08 -0.19
C LEU A 519 -17.45 12.37 0.61
N SER A 520 -18.49 12.55 1.45
CA SER A 520 -18.59 13.69 2.37
C SER A 520 -17.42 13.73 3.36
N ARG A 521 -16.94 12.58 3.87
CA ARG A 521 -15.73 12.51 4.70
C ARG A 521 -14.46 12.85 3.92
N ILE A 522 -14.29 12.34 2.70
CA ILE A 522 -13.12 12.65 1.84
C ILE A 522 -13.07 14.16 1.56
N LEU A 523 -14.21 14.77 1.21
CA LEU A 523 -14.33 16.22 1.00
C LEU A 523 -14.04 17.01 2.28
N ALA A 524 -14.43 16.53 3.46
CA ALA A 524 -14.11 17.17 4.73
C ALA A 524 -12.60 17.17 5.00
N LEU A 525 -11.93 16.04 4.79
CA LEU A 525 -10.49 15.92 5.00
C LEU A 525 -9.71 16.86 4.08
N TYR A 526 -10.16 17.04 2.84
CA TYR A 526 -9.58 18.01 1.91
C TYR A 526 -9.91 19.47 2.28
N ASP A 527 -11.19 19.83 2.39
CA ASP A 527 -11.64 21.21 2.63
C ASP A 527 -11.18 21.78 3.99
N HIS A 528 -11.20 20.95 5.03
CA HIS A 528 -10.89 21.39 6.40
C HIS A 528 -9.39 21.35 6.72
N TYR A 529 -8.61 20.46 6.10
CA TYR A 529 -7.26 20.10 6.57
C TYR A 529 -6.17 19.97 5.47
N SER A 530 -6.43 20.31 4.20
CA SER A 530 -5.41 20.26 3.12
C SER A 530 -4.26 21.29 3.26
N ALA A 531 -4.38 22.23 4.20
CA ALA A 531 -3.49 23.40 4.28
C ALA A 531 -1.98 23.11 4.32
N PRO A 532 -1.46 22.09 5.06
CA PRO A 532 -0.03 21.80 5.07
C PRO A 532 0.49 21.42 3.68
N ILE A 533 -0.18 20.49 2.99
CA ILE A 533 0.21 20.06 1.64
C ILE A 533 0.20 21.24 0.66
N ASP A 534 -0.81 22.10 0.72
CA ASP A 534 -0.92 23.25 -0.18
C ASP A 534 0.05 24.39 0.14
N VAL A 535 0.41 24.59 1.41
CA VAL A 535 1.41 25.60 1.82
C VAL A 535 2.82 25.13 1.52
N TYR A 536 3.17 23.87 1.81
CA TYR A 536 4.48 23.31 1.44
C TYR A 536 4.64 23.15 -0.08
N ARG A 537 3.57 22.87 -0.85
CA ARG A 537 3.58 23.01 -2.32
C ARG A 537 4.01 24.41 -2.78
N LYS A 538 3.62 25.45 -2.03
CA LYS A 538 4.03 26.83 -2.30
C LYS A 538 5.35 27.23 -1.67
N ALA A 539 5.85 26.53 -0.65
CA ALA A 539 7.23 26.66 -0.21
C ALA A 539 8.21 26.29 -1.33
N PHE A 540 7.93 25.25 -2.13
CA PHE A 540 8.75 24.88 -3.30
C PHE A 540 8.91 26.02 -4.32
N ASP A 541 7.87 26.84 -4.53
CA ASP A 541 7.88 27.98 -5.46
C ASP A 541 8.42 29.28 -4.82
N LEU A 542 8.20 29.48 -3.52
CA LEU A 542 8.36 30.78 -2.84
C LEU A 542 9.61 30.88 -1.95
N VAL A 543 10.22 29.76 -1.55
CA VAL A 543 11.45 29.76 -0.75
C VAL A 543 12.63 30.11 -1.67
N GLN A 544 13.07 31.37 -1.60
CA GLN A 544 14.20 31.87 -2.37
C GLN A 544 15.50 31.35 -1.75
N VAL A 545 16.23 30.51 -2.48
CA VAL A 545 17.58 30.04 -2.12
C VAL A 545 18.62 30.83 -2.92
N PRO A 546 19.60 31.49 -2.26
CA PRO A 546 20.68 32.19 -2.95
C PRO A 546 21.44 31.29 -3.93
N ALA A 547 21.83 31.83 -5.10
CA ALA A 547 22.52 31.07 -6.14
C ALA A 547 23.84 30.43 -5.67
N MET A 548 24.51 31.00 -4.66
CA MET A 548 25.73 30.43 -4.06
C MET A 548 25.47 29.17 -3.21
N ILE A 549 24.21 28.94 -2.78
CA ILE A 549 23.78 27.74 -2.03
C ILE A 549 23.08 26.75 -2.99
N ALA A 550 22.26 27.26 -3.92
CA ALA A 550 21.58 26.45 -4.93
C ALA A 550 22.49 25.99 -6.09
N GLY A 551 23.74 26.45 -6.13
CA GLY A 551 24.59 26.43 -7.33
C GLY A 551 26.06 26.05 -7.08
N GLY A 552 26.31 24.98 -6.32
CA GLY A 552 27.45 24.12 -6.66
C GLY A 552 27.13 23.43 -8.00
N PRO A 553 28.02 23.43 -9.01
CA PRO A 553 27.67 22.95 -10.34
C PRO A 553 27.33 21.47 -10.32
N SER A 554 26.13 21.12 -10.78
CA SER A 554 25.68 19.74 -10.99
C SER A 554 26.32 19.13 -12.24
N LEU A 555 27.64 19.13 -12.30
CA LEU A 555 28.39 18.28 -13.23
C LEU A 555 28.27 16.82 -12.75
N ASP A 556 28.00 15.91 -13.68
CA ASP A 556 28.32 14.51 -13.46
C ASP A 556 29.84 14.38 -13.20
N PRO A 557 30.28 13.54 -12.23
CA PRO A 557 31.69 13.29 -11.94
C PRO A 557 32.39 12.42 -13.03
N MET A 558 32.04 12.66 -14.28
CA MET A 558 32.59 12.03 -15.50
C MET A 558 32.90 13.05 -16.62
N LEU A 559 32.56 14.33 -16.46
CA LEU A 559 32.76 15.37 -17.49
C LEU A 559 33.74 16.47 -17.03
N GLN A 560 34.94 16.05 -16.62
CA GLN A 560 36.09 16.94 -16.58
C GLN A 560 36.59 17.16 -18.01
N VAL A 561 36.34 18.36 -18.55
CA VAL A 561 37.10 18.89 -19.70
C VAL A 561 38.15 19.83 -19.12
N GLU A 562 39.39 19.60 -19.51
CA GLU A 562 40.57 20.30 -19.01
C GLU A 562 40.70 21.68 -19.69
N SER A 563 40.72 22.76 -18.90
CA SER A 563 40.96 24.12 -19.40
C SER A 563 41.82 24.91 -18.42
N THR A 564 43.12 24.95 -18.69
CA THR A 564 44.15 25.62 -17.88
C THR A 564 44.34 27.08 -18.28
N THR A 565 44.12 28.00 -17.34
CA THR A 565 44.77 29.33 -17.28
C THR A 565 44.76 29.82 -15.83
N PRO A 566 45.92 30.17 -15.24
CA PRO A 566 45.98 30.78 -13.91
C PRO A 566 46.19 32.30 -14.02
N GLU A 567 45.30 33.13 -13.44
CA GLU A 567 45.73 34.44 -12.96
C GLU A 567 44.82 35.08 -11.90
N GLU A 568 45.48 35.86 -11.03
CA GLU A 568 45.02 36.82 -10.04
C GLU A 568 44.00 36.42 -8.95
N SER A 569 44.05 37.19 -7.87
CA SER A 569 43.44 36.85 -6.57
C SER A 569 42.57 37.98 -6.04
N LEU A 570 41.39 37.63 -5.52
CA LEU A 570 40.62 38.51 -4.65
C LEU A 570 40.10 37.72 -3.45
N THR A 571 40.66 38.00 -2.28
CA THR A 571 40.41 37.28 -1.03
C THR A 571 39.10 37.70 -0.35
N THR A 572 37.99 37.61 -1.08
CA THR A 572 36.66 37.61 -0.46
C THR A 572 36.56 36.43 0.51
N LYS A 573 36.35 36.71 1.80
CA LYS A 573 36.03 35.69 2.80
C LYS A 573 34.66 35.10 2.49
N VAL A 574 34.61 34.02 1.72
CA VAL A 574 33.40 33.23 1.53
C VAL A 574 33.06 32.57 2.87
N GLN A 575 32.19 33.21 3.64
CA GLN A 575 31.46 32.51 4.69
C GLN A 575 30.69 31.37 4.00
N LYS A 576 30.90 30.11 4.42
CA LYS A 576 30.00 29.00 4.08
C LYS A 576 28.61 29.38 4.62
N GLN A 577 27.76 29.98 3.79
CA GLN A 577 26.38 30.25 4.17
C GLN A 577 25.67 28.90 4.31
N GLY A 578 24.99 28.71 5.45
CA GLY A 578 24.25 27.49 5.73
C GLY A 578 23.06 27.29 4.77
N PRO A 579 22.46 26.09 4.76
CA PRO A 579 21.23 25.84 4.02
C PRO A 579 20.10 26.77 4.50
N VAL A 580 19.21 27.15 3.59
CA VAL A 580 18.08 28.02 3.93
C VAL A 580 17.09 27.26 4.81
N ARG A 581 16.91 27.72 6.05
CA ARG A 581 16.03 27.10 7.05
C ARG A 581 14.59 27.57 6.85
N VAL A 582 13.72 26.60 6.57
CA VAL A 582 12.26 26.71 6.62
C VAL A 582 11.81 26.08 7.94
N CYS A 583 11.62 26.90 8.97
CA CYS A 583 11.37 26.43 10.31
C CYS A 583 9.90 26.05 10.56
N VAL A 584 9.65 25.14 11.49
CA VAL A 584 8.32 24.79 12.01
C VAL A 584 8.42 24.44 13.50
N GLY A 585 7.44 24.88 14.29
CA GLY A 585 7.32 24.55 15.72
C GLY A 585 6.20 23.55 15.96
N LYS A 586 5.16 23.99 16.66
CA LYS A 586 3.97 23.22 17.09
C LYS A 586 3.23 22.41 16.02
N GLU A 587 3.48 22.64 14.73
CA GLU A 587 2.88 21.93 13.60
C GLU A 587 3.86 20.96 12.87
N TRP A 588 5.02 20.64 13.47
CA TRP A 588 6.09 19.83 12.87
C TRP A 588 5.59 18.49 12.30
N TYR A 589 4.65 17.83 12.99
CA TYR A 589 4.04 16.55 12.60
C TYR A 589 3.16 16.65 11.33
N ARG A 590 3.00 17.85 10.75
CA ARG A 590 2.34 18.08 9.45
C ARG A 590 3.30 18.43 8.31
N PHE A 591 4.61 18.50 8.56
CA PHE A 591 5.61 18.61 7.51
C PHE A 591 5.50 17.40 6.56
N PRO A 592 5.37 17.58 5.23
CA PRO A 592 5.07 16.47 4.34
C PRO A 592 6.29 15.74 3.76
N SER A 593 7.46 16.39 3.72
CA SER A 593 8.82 15.89 3.43
C SER A 593 9.67 16.96 2.69
N HIS A 594 11.00 16.85 2.74
CA HIS A 594 11.96 17.66 1.98
C HIS A 594 11.74 17.63 0.45
N TYR A 595 10.98 16.69 -0.11
CA TYR A 595 10.52 16.77 -1.52
C TYR A 595 9.74 18.05 -1.85
N PHE A 596 9.16 18.71 -0.83
CA PHE A 596 8.43 19.98 -0.97
C PHE A 596 9.30 21.23 -0.76
N LEU A 597 10.60 21.06 -0.51
CA LEU A 597 11.56 22.17 -0.39
C LEU A 597 12.47 22.23 -1.62
N PRO A 598 12.92 23.44 -2.04
CA PRO A 598 13.86 23.59 -3.14
C PRO A 598 15.27 23.10 -2.77
N GLU A 599 16.11 22.89 -3.79
CA GLU A 599 17.54 22.57 -3.64
C GLU A 599 18.24 23.62 -2.76
N GLY A 600 18.93 23.19 -1.70
CA GLY A 600 19.62 24.10 -0.76
C GLY A 600 18.76 24.63 0.40
N ALA A 601 17.46 24.31 0.47
CA ALA A 601 16.63 24.54 1.64
C ALA A 601 16.50 23.28 2.52
N ARG A 602 16.37 23.45 3.83
CA ARG A 602 16.12 22.39 4.82
C ARG A 602 14.98 22.79 5.77
N LEU A 603 14.33 21.81 6.38
CA LEU A 603 13.51 22.03 7.55
C LEU A 603 14.38 22.58 8.69
N GLY A 604 13.81 23.43 9.53
CA GLY A 604 14.29 23.67 10.89
C GLY A 604 13.19 23.31 11.89
N LEU A 605 13.53 22.78 13.04
CA LEU A 605 12.58 22.49 14.12
C LEU A 605 12.82 23.49 15.23
N ILE A 606 11.86 24.37 15.55
CA ILE A 606 11.99 25.30 16.68
C ILE A 606 11.34 24.69 17.93
N LYS A 607 11.87 25.01 19.12
CA LYS A 607 11.28 24.55 20.39
C LYS A 607 9.82 25.02 20.48
N SER A 608 8.98 24.14 21.03
CA SER A 608 7.54 24.27 21.22
C SER A 608 7.16 23.55 22.51
N HIS A 609 5.88 23.44 22.87
CA HIS A 609 5.42 22.65 24.02
C HIS A 609 5.47 21.13 23.80
N PHE A 610 6.16 20.66 22.76
CA PHE A 610 6.50 19.26 22.59
C PHE A 610 7.82 18.96 23.32
N ASP A 611 7.78 18.02 24.26
CA ASP A 611 8.92 17.59 25.09
C ASP A 611 9.33 16.13 24.80
N GLY A 612 9.01 15.63 23.61
CA GLY A 612 9.35 14.28 23.13
C GLY A 612 10.56 14.26 22.21
N LEU A 613 10.94 13.08 21.70
CA LEU A 613 12.02 12.97 20.73
C LEU A 613 11.55 13.41 19.33
N LEU A 614 12.12 14.50 18.83
CA LEU A 614 11.99 14.93 17.44
C LEU A 614 12.97 14.17 16.51
N PRO A 615 12.67 14.06 15.21
CA PRO A 615 13.60 13.50 14.23
C PRO A 615 14.82 14.43 14.04
N GLY A 616 16.00 13.84 13.87
CA GLY A 616 17.27 14.56 13.67
C GLY A 616 17.70 14.57 12.19
N GLU A 617 18.75 15.29 11.84
CA GLU A 617 19.33 15.23 10.47
C GLU A 617 20.23 13.99 10.32
N PHE A 618 20.10 13.27 9.18
CA PHE A 618 21.01 12.15 8.86
C PHE A 618 22.47 12.63 8.79
N TYR A 619 23.41 11.80 9.24
CA TYR A 619 24.84 12.13 9.11
C TYR A 619 25.30 12.21 7.64
N GLU A 620 25.77 13.40 7.25
CA GLU A 620 26.30 13.73 5.93
C GLU A 620 27.83 13.80 5.95
N ARG A 621 28.49 13.39 4.84
CA ARG A 621 29.94 13.57 4.67
C ARG A 621 30.20 14.98 4.15
N ASP A 622 30.91 15.81 4.91
CA ASP A 622 31.33 17.14 4.47
C ASP A 622 32.15 17.05 3.15
N PRO A 623 31.76 17.73 2.06
CA PRO A 623 32.49 17.67 0.80
C PRO A 623 33.95 18.12 0.89
N SER A 624 34.33 18.91 1.91
CA SER A 624 35.72 19.32 2.14
C SER A 624 36.63 18.19 2.64
N SER A 625 36.09 17.07 3.14
CA SER A 625 36.89 15.98 3.74
C SER A 625 37.44 14.98 2.70
N GLN A 626 37.90 15.46 1.54
CA GLN A 626 38.54 14.61 0.51
C GLN A 626 40.04 14.43 0.68
N ASP A 627 40.69 15.17 1.59
CA ASP A 627 42.07 14.88 1.96
C ASP A 627 42.15 13.65 2.88
N GLY A 628 43.05 12.73 2.57
CA GLY A 628 43.03 11.36 3.08
C GLY A 628 43.59 11.16 4.48
N THR A 629 42.86 11.56 5.52
CA THR A 629 43.15 11.13 6.91
C THR A 629 42.05 10.22 7.47
N HIS A 630 42.45 9.03 7.92
CA HIS A 630 41.57 8.15 8.68
C HIS A 630 41.36 8.74 10.07
N VAL A 631 40.17 9.29 10.34
CA VAL A 631 39.73 9.58 11.71
C VAL A 631 39.29 8.26 12.34
N GLU A 632 40.21 7.62 13.05
CA GLU A 632 39.91 6.44 13.87
C GLU A 632 39.15 6.89 15.13
N ALA A 633 37.85 6.56 15.19
CA ALA A 633 37.13 6.52 16.45
C ALA A 633 37.70 5.33 17.25
N GLY A 634 38.36 5.62 18.37
CA GLY A 634 39.18 4.63 19.07
C GLY A 634 38.37 3.65 19.92
N GLU A 635 38.70 2.36 19.81
CA GLU A 635 38.47 1.34 20.84
C GLU A 635 39.56 0.25 20.72
N GLU A 636 40.13 -0.12 21.87
CA GLU A 636 41.11 -1.16 22.24
C GLU A 636 42.01 -1.89 21.19
N GLU A 637 43.31 -1.99 21.52
CA GLU A 637 44.33 -2.68 20.70
C GLU A 637 44.14 -4.21 20.63
N ILE A 638 44.16 -4.76 19.42
CA ILE A 638 44.45 -6.19 19.17
C ILE A 638 45.61 -6.27 18.15
N PRO A 639 46.76 -6.87 18.48
CA PRO A 639 47.97 -6.76 17.66
C PRO A 639 47.93 -7.65 16.41
N VAL A 640 47.57 -7.07 15.26
CA VAL A 640 47.65 -7.72 13.95
C VAL A 640 49.03 -7.44 13.32
N LEU A 641 49.70 -8.50 12.85
CA LEU A 641 51.04 -8.42 12.27
C LEU A 641 51.08 -7.53 11.02
N LYS A 642 52.10 -6.67 10.92
CA LYS A 642 52.46 -5.95 9.68
C LYS A 642 53.01 -6.92 8.63
N PRO A 643 52.42 -7.03 7.43
CA PRO A 643 53.11 -7.60 6.28
C PRO A 643 54.20 -6.64 5.77
N SER A 644 55.31 -7.18 5.25
CA SER A 644 56.37 -6.37 4.63
C SER A 644 55.87 -5.66 3.37
N ALA A 645 56.51 -4.53 3.03
CA ALA A 645 56.40 -3.94 1.72
C ALA A 645 56.84 -4.93 0.63
N ALA A 646 56.00 -5.06 -0.41
CA ALA A 646 56.32 -5.68 -1.69
C ALA A 646 55.42 -5.05 -2.76
N GLU A 647 56.00 -4.30 -3.69
CA GLU A 647 55.25 -3.68 -4.78
C GLU A 647 54.76 -4.72 -5.79
N GLY A 648 53.52 -4.58 -6.29
CA GLY A 648 53.08 -5.43 -7.40
C GLY A 648 51.58 -5.51 -7.62
N LYS A 649 51.08 -4.79 -8.64
CA LYS A 649 49.81 -5.07 -9.32
C LYS A 649 48.55 -5.01 -8.43
N HIS A 650 48.12 -3.79 -8.09
CA HIS A 650 46.72 -3.56 -7.71
C HIS A 650 45.77 -4.20 -8.74
N HIS A 651 45.09 -5.26 -8.33
CA HIS A 651 43.91 -5.73 -9.05
C HIS A 651 42.84 -4.67 -8.88
N ARG A 652 42.48 -3.98 -9.97
CA ARG A 652 41.28 -3.12 -9.96
C ARG A 652 40.08 -4.02 -9.64
N PRO A 653 39.37 -3.82 -8.52
CA PRO A 653 38.20 -4.65 -8.21
C PRO A 653 37.15 -4.46 -9.31
N MET A 654 36.63 -5.57 -9.81
CA MET A 654 35.69 -5.61 -10.93
C MET A 654 34.44 -4.76 -10.63
N MET A 655 34.24 -3.70 -11.42
CA MET A 655 33.06 -2.84 -11.42
C MET A 655 32.48 -2.51 -10.03
N ARG A 656 33.10 -1.55 -9.32
CA ARG A 656 32.31 -0.71 -8.40
C ARG A 656 31.28 0.05 -9.25
N ILE A 657 30.05 -0.46 -9.32
CA ILE A 657 28.94 0.28 -9.92
C ILE A 657 28.55 1.35 -8.91
N ASP A 658 29.06 2.57 -9.11
CA ASP A 658 28.98 3.66 -8.15
C ASP A 658 27.62 4.37 -8.20
N TRP A 659 26.58 3.62 -7.83
CA TRP A 659 25.20 4.11 -7.82
C TRP A 659 25.04 5.29 -6.84
N ARG A 660 24.27 6.29 -7.24
CA ARG A 660 23.98 7.53 -6.48
C ARG A 660 23.53 7.30 -5.03
N TRP A 661 22.83 6.20 -4.76
CA TRP A 661 22.28 5.79 -3.46
C TRP A 661 23.15 4.79 -2.68
N SER A 662 24.38 4.49 -3.11
CA SER A 662 25.24 3.51 -2.44
C SER A 662 25.49 3.86 -0.97
N ALA A 663 25.59 2.86 -0.10
CA ALA A 663 25.89 3.05 1.32
C ALA A 663 27.22 3.81 1.53
N GLU A 664 28.19 3.63 0.62
CA GLU A 664 29.46 4.35 0.63
C GLU A 664 29.29 5.87 0.39
N ARG A 665 28.24 6.28 -0.35
CA ARG A 665 27.80 7.68 -0.57
C ARG A 665 26.75 8.16 0.45
N ARG A 666 26.35 7.32 1.41
CA ARG A 666 25.27 7.56 2.39
C ARG A 666 25.69 7.10 3.80
N PRO A 667 26.75 7.68 4.40
CA PRO A 667 27.34 7.16 5.63
C PRO A 667 26.34 7.10 6.81
N GLY A 668 25.37 8.02 6.88
CA GLY A 668 24.24 7.98 7.81
C GLY A 668 23.50 6.65 7.92
N THR A 669 23.42 5.81 6.87
CA THR A 669 22.76 4.49 6.99
C THR A 669 23.48 3.52 7.92
N SER A 670 24.71 3.85 8.31
CA SER A 670 25.60 3.08 9.19
C SER A 670 26.15 3.90 10.36
N PHE A 671 25.77 5.18 10.48
CA PHE A 671 26.17 6.04 11.58
C PHE A 671 25.28 5.77 12.79
N VAL A 672 25.84 5.81 14.01
CA VAL A 672 25.06 5.71 15.25
C VAL A 672 24.94 7.10 15.85
N PRO A 673 23.83 7.82 15.63
CA PRO A 673 23.64 9.14 16.23
C PRO A 673 23.60 9.05 17.76
N THR A 674 24.50 9.80 18.42
CA THR A 674 24.61 9.92 19.88
C THR A 674 23.39 10.58 20.53
N GLN A 675 22.65 11.35 19.74
CA GLN A 675 21.47 12.14 20.10
C GLN A 675 20.14 11.39 19.91
N MET A 676 20.15 10.09 19.60
CA MET A 676 18.93 9.29 19.45
C MET A 676 18.68 8.37 20.64
N ASN A 677 17.41 8.29 21.08
CA ASN A 677 16.99 7.40 22.17
C ASN A 677 15.66 6.69 21.86
N ASN A 678 15.51 5.45 22.29
CA ASN A 678 14.28 4.67 22.13
C ASN A 678 13.24 4.93 23.25
N GLN A 679 13.38 5.99 24.03
CA GLN A 679 12.56 6.30 25.23
C GLN A 679 11.66 7.54 25.04
N ASN A 680 11.58 8.08 23.82
CA ASN A 680 10.84 9.30 23.47
C ASN A 680 11.23 10.53 24.32
N LYS A 681 12.48 10.61 24.78
CA LYS A 681 12.98 11.76 25.54
C LYS A 681 13.42 12.88 24.59
N GLU A 682 13.08 14.11 24.93
CA GLU A 682 13.59 15.32 24.28
C GLU A 682 15.12 15.35 24.18
N VAL A 683 15.61 15.86 23.04
CA VAL A 683 17.02 16.12 22.77
C VAL A 683 17.14 17.51 22.15
N TRP A 684 17.85 18.40 22.85
CA TRP A 684 17.88 19.83 22.53
C TRP A 684 18.64 20.16 21.23
N ASP A 685 19.61 19.32 20.86
CA ASP A 685 20.43 19.50 19.67
C ASP A 685 19.66 19.30 18.35
N HIS A 686 18.42 18.78 18.40
CA HIS A 686 17.55 18.69 17.23
C HIS A 686 16.81 20.02 16.95
N TYR A 687 16.93 21.03 17.83
CA TYR A 687 16.31 22.34 17.62
C TYR A 687 17.22 23.31 16.85
N THR A 688 16.64 23.96 15.86
CA THR A 688 17.20 25.11 15.14
C THR A 688 16.88 26.39 15.93
N PRO A 689 17.86 27.27 16.21
CA PRO A 689 17.61 28.59 16.77
C PRO A 689 16.69 29.43 15.87
N LEU A 690 15.75 30.19 16.46
CA LEU A 690 14.80 31.01 15.69
C LEU A 690 15.50 32.08 14.83
N ASP A 691 16.68 32.54 15.27
CA ASP A 691 17.50 33.50 14.55
C ASP A 691 18.25 32.89 13.34
N GLU A 692 18.33 31.57 13.21
CA GLU A 692 18.76 30.88 11.98
C GLU A 692 17.64 30.71 10.95
N CYS A 693 16.37 30.94 11.32
CA CYS A 693 15.23 30.77 10.41
C CYS A 693 15.10 31.95 9.42
N GLN A 694 15.13 31.68 8.11
CA GLN A 694 14.76 32.67 7.07
C GLN A 694 13.27 32.57 6.69
N TYR A 695 12.67 31.40 6.84
CA TYR A 695 11.24 31.16 6.63
C TYR A 695 10.66 30.41 7.82
N LEU A 696 9.35 30.54 8.03
CA LEU A 696 8.61 29.87 9.08
C LEU A 696 7.28 29.36 8.53
N VAL A 697 6.90 28.15 8.91
CA VAL A 697 5.55 27.61 8.73
C VAL A 697 4.88 27.50 10.09
N ASP A 698 3.71 28.13 10.22
CA ASP A 698 2.95 28.19 11.47
C ASP A 698 1.43 28.18 11.21
N LEU A 699 0.66 27.91 12.27
CA LEU A 699 -0.80 27.95 12.27
C LEU A 699 -1.29 28.93 13.33
N ASP A 700 -1.96 29.99 12.88
CA ASP A 700 -2.57 30.99 13.76
C ASP A 700 -4.10 30.97 13.69
N TYR A 701 -4.74 30.78 14.84
CA TYR A 701 -6.18 30.88 15.00
C TYR A 701 -6.54 32.32 15.38
N SER A 702 -6.67 33.17 14.37
CA SER A 702 -6.97 34.61 14.51
C SER A 702 -8.16 34.94 15.42
N GLY A 703 -9.16 34.05 15.50
CA GLY A 703 -10.33 34.16 16.38
C GLY A 703 -10.13 33.73 17.84
N ARG A 704 -8.92 33.34 18.27
CA ARG A 704 -8.57 33.06 19.67
C ARG A 704 -7.81 34.27 20.27
N PRO A 705 -7.95 34.57 21.58
CA PRO A 705 -7.06 35.51 22.26
C PRO A 705 -5.62 34.98 22.27
N SER A 706 -4.63 35.87 22.43
CA SER A 706 -3.25 35.44 22.72
C SER A 706 -3.11 35.09 24.20
N SER A 707 -2.20 34.17 24.52
CA SER A 707 -1.67 33.91 25.87
C SER A 707 -1.30 35.22 26.58
N SER A 708 -0.66 36.14 25.85
CA SER A 708 -0.29 37.49 26.28
C SER A 708 -1.44 38.48 26.53
N SER A 709 -2.71 38.06 26.43
CA SER A 709 -3.89 38.90 26.66
C SER A 709 -4.82 38.41 27.78
N SER A 710 -4.51 37.27 28.41
CA SER A 710 -5.32 36.67 29.49
C SER A 710 -4.73 36.84 30.90
N SER A 711 -3.68 37.65 31.06
CA SER A 711 -2.99 37.84 32.36
C SER A 711 -3.72 38.77 33.34
N ASP A 712 -4.61 39.64 32.86
CA ASP A 712 -4.82 40.94 33.52
C ASP A 712 -6.03 41.05 34.45
N GLU A 713 -6.98 40.10 34.47
CA GLU A 713 -8.16 40.15 35.37
C GLU A 713 -8.30 38.95 36.32
N GLU A 714 -8.23 37.69 35.86
CA GLU A 714 -8.45 36.52 36.75
C GLU A 714 -7.28 36.18 37.69
N SER A 715 -6.08 36.74 37.47
CA SER A 715 -4.88 36.49 38.30
C SER A 715 -4.89 37.22 39.66
N LYS A 716 -5.67 38.32 39.79
CA LYS A 716 -5.53 39.30 40.89
C LYS A 716 -6.08 38.85 42.25
N ILE A 717 -6.74 37.70 42.34
CA ILE A 717 -7.40 37.24 43.59
C ILE A 717 -6.48 36.34 44.46
N SER A 718 -5.36 35.84 43.93
CA SER A 718 -4.44 34.93 44.64
C SER A 718 -2.99 35.46 44.81
N ALA A 719 -2.75 36.74 44.51
CA ALA A 719 -1.39 37.30 44.38
C ALA A 719 -0.83 37.97 45.67
N THR A 720 -1.35 37.64 46.86
CA THR A 720 -0.94 38.28 48.13
C THR A 720 -0.20 37.37 49.12
N THR A 721 0.53 36.35 48.66
CA THR A 721 1.72 35.78 49.36
C THR A 721 2.57 34.91 48.43
N ALA A 722 3.57 35.50 47.77
CA ALA A 722 4.72 34.77 47.21
C ALA A 722 5.90 35.74 46.99
N SER A 723 7.11 35.33 47.35
CA SER A 723 8.33 36.14 47.23
C SER A 723 9.15 35.77 45.98
N SER A 724 9.62 36.78 45.26
CA SER A 724 10.88 36.86 44.49
C SER A 724 11.35 35.69 43.59
N SER A 725 11.84 36.05 42.40
CA SER A 725 12.71 35.24 41.53
C SER A 725 12.18 33.90 41.02
N ALA A 726 11.02 33.94 40.36
CA ALA A 726 10.82 33.09 39.18
C ALA A 726 11.46 33.77 37.95
N PRO A 727 12.11 33.05 37.03
CA PRO A 727 12.47 33.61 35.72
C PRO A 727 11.19 33.96 34.94
N LYS A 728 11.26 34.90 33.99
CA LYS A 728 10.15 35.10 33.04
C LYS A 728 9.96 33.82 32.25
N GLU A 729 8.76 33.25 32.33
CA GLU A 729 8.34 32.13 31.49
C GLU A 729 8.41 32.59 30.03
N VAL A 730 9.27 31.92 29.25
CA VAL A 730 9.46 32.25 27.83
C VAL A 730 8.31 31.62 27.07
N ASP A 731 7.51 32.44 26.37
CA ASP A 731 6.49 31.94 25.45
C ASP A 731 7.21 31.14 24.34
N LEU A 732 7.01 29.83 24.33
CA LEU A 732 7.62 28.90 23.37
C LEU A 732 6.82 28.80 22.08
N GLU A 733 5.54 29.22 22.08
CA GLU A 733 4.66 29.20 20.92
C GLU A 733 4.00 30.57 20.66
N PRO A 734 4.78 31.67 20.62
CA PRO A 734 4.24 32.99 20.38
C PRO A 734 3.60 33.05 18.99
N ARG A 735 2.69 34.01 18.80
CA ARG A 735 1.93 34.14 17.56
C ARG A 735 2.77 34.80 16.46
N TYR A 736 3.77 34.09 15.94
CA TYR A 736 4.68 34.56 14.90
C TYR A 736 3.95 35.20 13.70
N LEU A 737 2.80 34.63 13.32
CA LEU A 737 1.96 35.14 12.23
C LEU A 737 1.17 36.43 12.56
N GLN A 738 1.27 36.97 13.77
CA GLN A 738 0.76 38.29 14.15
C GLN A 738 1.89 39.31 14.33
N ASP A 739 3.13 38.86 14.53
CA ASP A 739 4.32 39.69 14.51
C ASP A 739 4.65 40.16 13.09
N LYS A 740 4.10 41.33 12.74
CA LYS A 740 4.33 42.01 11.46
C LYS A 740 5.66 42.77 11.41
N GLU A 741 6.42 42.83 12.50
CA GLU A 741 7.71 43.51 12.55
C GLU A 741 8.80 42.58 12.02
N HIS A 742 8.82 41.33 12.48
CA HIS A 742 9.80 40.32 12.06
C HIS A 742 9.30 39.43 10.91
N TRP A 743 7.99 39.23 10.72
CA TRP A 743 7.48 38.27 9.73
C TRP A 743 6.59 38.89 8.64
N GLU A 744 6.69 38.32 7.44
CA GLU A 744 5.93 38.65 6.24
C GLU A 744 5.20 37.40 5.74
N LYS A 745 3.86 37.40 5.74
CA LYS A 745 3.06 36.27 5.22
C LYS A 745 3.18 36.21 3.69
N LEU A 746 3.79 35.15 3.16
CA LEU A 746 3.91 34.95 1.71
C LEU A 746 2.70 34.23 1.11
N TYR A 747 2.22 33.18 1.79
CA TYR A 747 1.07 32.40 1.35
C TYR A 747 0.38 31.73 2.54
N CYS A 748 -0.94 31.79 2.59
CA CYS A 748 -1.76 31.21 3.65
C CYS A 748 -2.93 30.41 3.07
N LYS A 749 -3.28 29.31 3.74
CA LYS A 749 -4.43 28.45 3.42
C LYS A 749 -5.23 28.20 4.70
N LYS A 750 -6.56 28.27 4.59
CA LYS A 750 -7.47 28.09 5.73
C LYS A 750 -7.37 26.67 6.30
N PHE A 751 -7.41 26.57 7.63
CA PHE A 751 -7.45 25.31 8.37
C PHE A 751 -8.57 25.38 9.42
N LEU A 752 -9.41 24.34 9.54
CA LEU A 752 -10.62 24.41 10.38
C LEU A 752 -10.25 24.45 11.88
N ASP A 753 -10.69 25.49 12.59
CA ASP A 753 -10.56 25.51 14.06
C ASP A 753 -11.55 24.54 14.70
N THR A 754 -11.03 23.50 15.35
CA THR A 754 -11.84 22.45 15.99
C THR A 754 -12.27 22.77 17.43
N THR A 755 -11.84 23.90 18.01
CA THR A 755 -12.17 24.30 19.39
C THR A 755 -13.15 25.48 19.47
N VAL A 756 -13.45 26.18 18.38
CA VAL A 756 -14.43 27.29 18.35
C VAL A 756 -15.46 27.16 17.21
N GLY A 757 -16.55 27.94 17.33
CA GLY A 757 -17.65 27.95 16.35
C GLY A 757 -18.19 26.56 16.03
N ALA A 758 -18.57 26.35 14.76
CA ALA A 758 -19.08 25.07 14.29
C ALA A 758 -18.07 23.92 14.38
N GLY A 759 -16.77 24.19 14.44
CA GLY A 759 -15.73 23.16 14.53
C GLY A 759 -15.74 22.40 15.87
N LYS A 760 -16.36 22.96 16.92
CA LYS A 760 -16.71 22.22 18.15
C LYS A 760 -17.61 20.99 17.86
N ASN A 761 -18.40 21.02 16.78
CA ASN A 761 -19.32 19.94 16.45
C ASN A 761 -18.59 18.79 15.73
N ARG A 762 -18.60 17.59 16.34
CA ARG A 762 -17.95 16.38 15.81
C ARG A 762 -18.41 16.01 14.40
N TRP A 763 -19.67 16.27 14.03
CA TRP A 763 -20.18 16.01 12.68
C TRP A 763 -19.58 16.94 11.64
N VAL A 764 -19.38 18.22 11.97
CA VAL A 764 -18.75 19.23 11.10
C VAL A 764 -17.26 18.93 10.92
N ARG A 765 -16.58 18.40 11.94
CA ARG A 765 -15.19 17.91 11.81
C ARG A 765 -15.07 16.69 10.90
N ALA A 766 -16.04 15.77 10.97
CA ALA A 766 -15.95 14.44 10.36
C ALA A 766 -16.46 14.38 8.91
N PHE A 767 -17.39 15.27 8.54
CA PHE A 767 -18.13 15.23 7.28
C PHE A 767 -18.29 16.62 6.68
N TRP A 768 -18.23 16.71 5.35
CA TRP A 768 -18.43 17.96 4.63
C TRP A 768 -19.92 18.29 4.62
N ILE A 769 -20.25 19.42 5.24
CA ILE A 769 -21.61 19.93 5.41
C ILE A 769 -21.65 21.34 4.79
N PRO A 770 -22.63 21.66 3.90
CA PRO A 770 -22.83 23.01 3.37
C PRO A 770 -23.15 24.01 4.48
N ASP A 771 -22.59 25.22 4.41
CA ASP A 771 -22.58 26.15 5.55
C ASP A 771 -23.97 26.56 6.07
N LYS A 772 -24.97 26.65 5.18
CA LYS A 772 -26.38 26.87 5.60
C LYS A 772 -26.91 25.76 6.51
N ILE A 773 -26.53 24.51 6.24
CA ILE A 773 -26.88 23.34 7.06
C ILE A 773 -26.00 23.29 8.30
N THR A 774 -24.72 23.67 8.19
CA THR A 774 -23.83 23.81 9.36
C THR A 774 -24.42 24.78 10.38
N VAL A 775 -24.75 26.01 9.99
CA VAL A 775 -25.32 27.05 10.86
C VAL A 775 -26.62 26.58 11.53
N ALA A 776 -27.49 25.85 10.82
CA ALA A 776 -28.69 25.24 11.41
C ALA A 776 -28.36 24.16 12.44
N LEU A 777 -27.43 23.24 12.11
CA LEU A 777 -26.99 22.13 12.97
C LEU A 777 -26.28 22.60 14.25
N THR A 778 -25.62 23.75 14.20
CA THR A 778 -24.80 24.32 15.30
C THR A 778 -25.47 25.47 16.04
N ARG A 779 -26.80 25.67 15.86
CA ARG A 779 -27.60 26.72 16.53
C ARG A 779 -27.08 28.15 16.26
N GLY A 780 -26.73 28.44 15.02
CA GLY A 780 -26.30 29.77 14.56
C GLY A 780 -24.78 29.92 14.31
N GLN A 781 -23.95 28.92 14.65
CA GLN A 781 -22.50 29.06 14.59
C GLN A 781 -21.93 28.71 13.19
N ALA A 782 -21.15 29.61 12.61
CA ALA A 782 -20.41 29.36 11.36
C ALA A 782 -19.13 28.53 11.61
N LYS A 783 -18.54 27.98 10.52
CA LYS A 783 -17.17 27.42 10.55
C LYS A 783 -16.18 28.57 10.78
N ILE A 784 -15.29 28.41 11.75
CA ILE A 784 -14.20 29.35 12.05
C ILE A 784 -12.89 28.70 11.60
N TRP A 785 -11.98 29.50 11.07
CA TRP A 785 -10.78 29.05 10.40
C TRP A 785 -9.56 29.75 10.99
N GLY A 786 -8.47 29.00 11.20
CA GLY A 786 -7.14 29.57 11.34
C GLY A 786 -6.45 29.70 9.99
N ASP A 787 -5.41 30.52 9.94
CA ASP A 787 -4.52 30.66 8.79
C ASP A 787 -3.28 29.80 9.02
N TYR A 788 -3.13 28.71 8.24
CA TYR A 788 -1.86 27.99 8.12
C TYR A 788 -1.03 28.73 7.06
N CYS A 789 0.14 29.24 7.41
CA CYS A 789 0.91 30.16 6.55
C CYS A 789 2.38 29.74 6.41
N LEU A 790 2.93 29.99 5.22
CA LEU A 790 4.35 30.24 5.02
C LEU A 790 4.61 31.73 5.21
N ALA A 791 5.51 32.07 6.14
CA ALA A 791 6.04 33.40 6.33
C ALA A 791 7.54 33.44 5.97
N ARG A 792 7.99 34.60 5.48
CA ARG A 792 9.41 34.97 5.34
C ARG A 792 9.78 35.90 6.49
N ARG A 793 10.98 35.73 7.03
CA ARG A 793 11.54 36.67 8.00
C ARG A 793 12.02 37.92 7.27
N LYS A 794 11.66 39.09 7.77
CA LYS A 794 12.17 40.35 7.26
C LYS A 794 13.63 40.51 7.68
N SER A 795 14.45 41.09 6.80
CA SER A 795 15.78 41.56 7.17
C SER A 795 15.65 42.67 8.21
N VAL A 796 16.37 42.52 9.32
CA VAL A 796 16.63 43.58 10.30
C VAL A 796 17.66 44.54 9.72
#